data_AF-I0IGP0-F1
#
_entry.id   AF-I0IGP0-F1
#
_cell.length_a   1.000
_cell.length_b   1.000
_cell.length_c   1.000
_cell.angle_alpha   90.00
_cell.angle_beta   90.00
_cell.angle_gamma   90.00
#
_symmetry.space_group_name_H-M   'P 1'
#
loop_
_entity.id
_entity.type
_entity.pdbx_description
1 polymer ?
#
loop_
_entity_poly.entity_id
_entity_poly.type
_entity_poly.pdbx_seq_one_letter_code
_entity_poly.pdbx_strand_id
1 'polypeptide(L)'
;MPKPLRPAVLSLLLCGPAAALTLHPTLGSHAVLQRDRAVPVFGSDVPGSRVRVTLLDGGRELASAEAITRDDGRFAVELPPQPAGGPYAIDVVRLPAAGLSEVAQRIDDVLFGEVWVASGQSNMQWPVSRSDGGGAADAEPIAGVRHLQVERTAAPKPADAPSSAAWRRTEPGHTAGFSAVAHHFARELHAEAGVPVGILHASWGGTPAAAWTPRPALRSTPETAPLIEADDAAAATPHDAAARAEALAAWEARHAPGGPESPRWLDPGLEPGEIRYAATAYDDGDWAPVDLPVSIESLPGADPAGVDGAAWFRKRVALPAALRGRALTLRLGRIDDADTAFVDGVEVGRTPQTLPRPYAVERAYAVPAAATGDGELVIAVRVFDDYGEGGFTGRREDLRLGAEGVAPLAIADGWRARITGPRKPLGRPVVAPPGEPGPPAQNRPAFLYNGMIAGLTRTPVAGIIWYQGESDAGEPERYRTLFPLLIRSWREAWGRPALPFLFVQLARFRAPLGEAFRDDGWGPIRDAQAHANATVPATGMAVILDLDDPDFNDIHPGNKTDVGRRLARLALRDVYGRDVAAEGPRVAGVVRRGRAAVVRFDAAAPPLRTDDGAAPAEFWLRAADGTIARAAAAIEPAGDALRLTAPGVDEPVEVIYAWATNPIGVNLTDGTGLPTAPFRLPIAD
;
A
#
# COMPACT_ATOMS: atom_id res chain seq x y z
N MET A 1 -4.48 -87.78 2.55
CA MET A 1 -3.94 -86.42 2.34
C MET A 1 -5.10 -85.43 2.48
N PRO A 2 -5.09 -84.55 3.50
CA PRO A 2 -6.19 -83.61 3.73
C PRO A 2 -6.07 -82.38 2.84
N LYS A 3 -7.22 -81.86 2.39
CA LYS A 3 -7.35 -80.61 1.60
C LYS A 3 -6.93 -79.39 2.43
N PRO A 4 -6.26 -78.38 1.85
CA PRO A 4 -5.87 -77.19 2.59
C PRO A 4 -7.09 -76.29 2.86
N LEU A 5 -7.21 -75.83 4.10
CA LEU A 5 -8.15 -74.79 4.52
C LEU A 5 -7.79 -73.45 3.87
N ARG A 6 -8.79 -72.75 3.32
CA ARG A 6 -8.66 -71.34 2.91
C ARG A 6 -8.72 -70.46 4.17
N PRO A 7 -7.82 -69.48 4.36
CA PRO A 7 -7.94 -68.54 5.45
C PRO A 7 -9.08 -67.56 5.15
N ALA A 8 -10.00 -67.39 6.10
CA ALA A 8 -10.95 -66.30 6.09
C ALA A 8 -10.19 -64.99 6.34
N VAL A 9 -10.15 -64.10 5.35
CA VAL A 9 -9.64 -62.74 5.52
C VAL A 9 -10.67 -61.99 6.35
N LEU A 10 -10.35 -61.77 7.62
CA LEU A 10 -11.09 -60.88 8.52
C LEU A 10 -10.78 -59.44 8.08
N SER A 11 -11.71 -58.80 7.36
CA SER A 11 -11.63 -57.37 7.06
C SER A 11 -11.78 -56.58 8.36
N LEU A 12 -10.65 -56.22 8.99
CA LEU A 12 -10.63 -55.15 9.99
C LEU A 12 -11.04 -53.85 9.29
N LEU A 13 -12.26 -53.39 9.58
CA LEU A 13 -12.68 -52.01 9.35
C LEU A 13 -11.79 -51.11 10.21
N LEU A 14 -10.70 -50.61 9.64
CA LEU A 14 -9.94 -49.50 10.20
C LEU A 14 -10.83 -48.26 10.18
N CYS A 15 -11.41 -47.92 11.33
CA CYS A 15 -12.03 -46.62 11.56
C CYS A 15 -10.92 -45.56 11.59
N GLY A 16 -10.67 -44.89 10.47
CA GLY A 16 -9.81 -43.70 10.40
C GLY A 16 -10.37 -42.53 11.22
N PRO A 17 -9.59 -41.48 11.48
CA PRO A 17 -9.91 -40.48 12.50
C PRO A 17 -11.17 -39.68 12.11
N ALA A 18 -12.17 -39.67 12.99
CA ALA A 18 -13.31 -38.77 12.85
C ALA A 18 -12.94 -37.39 13.42
N ALA A 19 -12.61 -36.43 12.55
CA ALA A 19 -12.91 -35.00 12.77
C ALA A 19 -12.69 -34.20 11.48
N ALA A 20 -13.67 -33.38 11.09
CA ALA A 20 -13.42 -32.15 10.34
C ALA A 20 -14.60 -31.17 10.40
N LEU A 21 -15.23 -30.93 11.57
CA LEU A 21 -16.03 -29.70 11.69
C LEU A 21 -15.03 -28.55 11.71
N THR A 22 -15.04 -27.68 10.72
CA THR A 22 -14.16 -26.51 10.63
C THR A 22 -14.96 -25.30 10.19
N LEU A 23 -14.74 -24.16 10.85
CA LEU A 23 -15.40 -22.91 10.51
C LEU A 23 -14.52 -22.07 9.60
N HIS A 24 -15.16 -21.27 8.74
CA HIS A 24 -14.44 -20.29 7.95
C HIS A 24 -13.70 -19.29 8.88
N PRO A 25 -12.47 -18.84 8.56
CA PRO A 25 -11.68 -17.99 9.46
C PRO A 25 -12.33 -16.65 9.86
N THR A 26 -13.30 -16.17 9.10
CA THR A 26 -14.09 -14.97 9.46
C THR A 26 -15.11 -15.22 10.58
N LEU A 27 -15.34 -16.49 10.94
CA LEU A 27 -16.25 -16.97 11.98
C LEU A 27 -15.43 -17.53 13.16
N GLY A 28 -14.70 -16.65 13.84
CA GLY A 28 -13.87 -16.97 15.00
C GLY A 28 -14.16 -16.04 16.18
N SER A 29 -13.66 -16.38 17.37
CA SER A 29 -13.92 -15.56 18.57
C SER A 29 -13.44 -14.13 18.37
N HIS A 30 -14.12 -13.18 18.99
CA HIS A 30 -13.97 -11.75 18.73
C HIS A 30 -14.47 -11.29 17.35
N ALA A 31 -15.22 -12.09 16.59
CA ALA A 31 -15.76 -11.64 15.32
C ALA A 31 -16.67 -10.40 15.46
N VAL A 32 -16.62 -9.53 14.45
CA VAL A 32 -17.71 -8.61 14.16
C VAL A 32 -18.42 -9.13 12.91
N LEU A 33 -19.71 -9.40 13.02
CA LEU A 33 -20.55 -9.87 11.94
C LEU A 33 -21.48 -8.74 11.48
N GLN A 34 -21.86 -8.75 10.22
CA GLN A 34 -22.68 -7.67 9.67
C GLN A 34 -24.07 -7.68 10.30
N ARG A 35 -24.45 -6.55 10.91
CA ARG A 35 -25.81 -6.32 11.44
C ARG A 35 -26.84 -6.16 10.34
N ASP A 36 -28.10 -6.29 10.72
CA ASP A 36 -29.30 -6.02 9.91
C ASP A 36 -29.34 -6.81 8.59
N ARG A 37 -28.60 -7.93 8.53
CA ARG A 37 -28.55 -8.87 7.41
C ARG A 37 -28.44 -10.30 7.93
N ALA A 38 -28.96 -11.25 7.16
CA ALA A 38 -28.71 -12.65 7.44
C ALA A 38 -27.21 -12.92 7.39
N VAL A 39 -26.70 -13.67 8.38
CA VAL A 39 -25.28 -14.01 8.47
C VAL A 39 -25.12 -15.50 8.23
N PRO A 40 -24.44 -15.92 7.16
CA PRO A 40 -24.12 -17.32 6.96
C PRO A 40 -23.02 -17.71 7.95
N VAL A 41 -23.28 -18.78 8.71
CA VAL A 41 -22.27 -19.51 9.47
C VAL A 41 -21.91 -20.74 8.64
N PHE A 42 -20.69 -20.75 8.09
CA PHE A 42 -20.28 -21.70 7.07
C PHE A 42 -18.89 -22.25 7.34
N GLY A 43 -18.64 -23.41 6.74
CA GLY A 43 -17.45 -24.19 7.00
C GLY A 43 -17.46 -25.51 6.25
N SER A 44 -16.65 -26.44 6.74
CA SER A 44 -16.62 -27.82 6.25
C SER A 44 -16.93 -28.80 7.36
N ASP A 45 -17.52 -29.94 6.98
CA ASP A 45 -17.76 -31.09 7.85
C ASP A 45 -17.88 -32.36 6.99
N VAL A 46 -18.21 -33.49 7.62
CA VAL A 46 -18.45 -34.76 6.90
C VAL A 46 -19.70 -34.63 6.01
N PRO A 47 -19.64 -34.97 4.70
CA PRO A 47 -20.82 -34.99 3.83
C PRO A 47 -22.02 -35.74 4.44
N GLY A 48 -23.20 -35.15 4.33
CA GLY A 48 -24.45 -35.69 4.90
C GLY A 48 -24.61 -35.49 6.41
N SER A 49 -23.62 -34.95 7.12
CA SER A 49 -23.77 -34.60 8.54
C SER A 49 -24.79 -33.46 8.72
N ARG A 50 -25.44 -33.45 9.89
CA ARG A 50 -26.30 -32.33 10.32
C ARG A 50 -25.49 -31.40 11.20
N VAL A 51 -25.46 -30.12 10.86
CA VAL A 51 -24.81 -29.07 11.64
C VAL A 51 -25.88 -28.11 12.15
N ARG A 52 -25.92 -27.90 13.47
CA ARG A 52 -26.75 -26.89 14.14
C ARG A 52 -25.91 -25.69 14.51
N VAL A 53 -26.44 -24.49 14.31
CA VAL A 53 -25.85 -23.24 14.75
C VAL A 53 -26.84 -22.54 15.66
N THR A 54 -26.39 -22.13 16.85
CA THR A 54 -27.21 -21.45 17.86
C THR A 54 -26.54 -20.15 18.29
N LEU A 55 -27.26 -19.04 18.17
CA LEU A 55 -26.87 -17.73 18.67
C LEU A 55 -27.35 -17.57 20.13
N LEU A 56 -26.45 -17.11 21.00
CA LEU A 56 -26.66 -17.02 22.44
C LEU A 56 -26.36 -15.62 22.98
N ASP A 57 -27.18 -15.17 23.93
CA ASP A 57 -26.99 -13.95 24.72
C ASP A 57 -27.05 -14.28 26.21
N GLY A 58 -25.91 -14.19 26.91
CA GLY A 58 -25.82 -14.60 28.31
C GLY A 58 -26.24 -16.05 28.57
N GLY A 59 -26.10 -16.94 27.58
CA GLY A 59 -26.55 -18.34 27.63
C GLY A 59 -28.01 -18.57 27.22
N ARG A 60 -28.79 -17.51 26.96
CA ARG A 60 -30.13 -17.61 26.39
C ARG A 60 -30.05 -17.76 24.87
N GLU A 61 -30.74 -18.76 24.32
CA GLU A 61 -30.92 -18.91 22.88
C GLU A 61 -31.73 -17.74 22.30
N LEU A 62 -31.13 -17.04 21.33
CA LEU A 62 -31.79 -16.01 20.54
C LEU A 62 -32.30 -16.56 19.21
N ALA A 63 -31.53 -17.44 18.58
CA ALA A 63 -31.87 -18.07 17.32
C ALA A 63 -31.11 -19.39 17.16
N SER A 64 -31.72 -20.36 16.48
CA SER A 64 -31.05 -21.59 16.06
C SER A 64 -31.51 -22.03 14.68
N ALA A 65 -30.61 -22.60 13.91
CA ALA A 65 -30.89 -23.16 12.59
C ALA A 65 -29.99 -24.36 12.32
N GLU A 66 -30.34 -25.18 11.33
CA GLU A 66 -29.60 -26.37 10.94
C GLU A 66 -29.43 -26.45 9.42
N ALA A 67 -28.36 -27.11 8.98
CA ALA A 67 -28.15 -27.48 7.60
C ALA A 67 -27.54 -28.88 7.49
N ILE A 68 -27.69 -29.47 6.30
CA ILE A 68 -26.98 -30.69 5.90
C ILE A 68 -25.70 -30.29 5.18
N THR A 69 -24.59 -30.89 5.57
CA THR A 69 -23.32 -30.76 4.86
C THR A 69 -23.43 -31.40 3.47
N ARG A 70 -23.08 -30.63 2.44
CA ARG A 70 -23.19 -31.05 1.03
C ARG A 70 -22.14 -32.11 0.69
N ASP A 71 -22.28 -32.72 -0.48
CA ASP A 71 -21.36 -33.76 -0.98
C ASP A 71 -19.92 -33.26 -1.17
N ASP A 72 -19.73 -31.95 -1.37
CA ASP A 72 -18.41 -31.31 -1.43
C ASP A 72 -17.79 -31.02 -0.04
N GLY A 73 -18.44 -31.51 1.03
CA GLY A 73 -18.00 -31.36 2.42
C GLY A 73 -18.30 -30.00 3.03
N ARG A 74 -19.05 -29.10 2.37
CA ARG A 74 -19.34 -27.75 2.88
C ARG A 74 -20.74 -27.65 3.46
N PHE A 75 -20.88 -26.88 4.53
CA PHE A 75 -22.17 -26.49 5.08
C PHE A 75 -22.27 -24.95 5.17
N ALA A 76 -23.50 -24.45 5.20
CA ALA A 76 -23.83 -23.08 5.55
C ALA A 76 -25.17 -23.07 6.27
N VAL A 77 -25.23 -22.41 7.42
CA VAL A 77 -26.43 -22.21 8.22
C VAL A 77 -26.66 -20.70 8.34
N GLU A 78 -27.82 -20.22 7.92
CA GLU A 78 -28.14 -18.79 8.01
C GLU A 78 -28.70 -18.43 9.38
N LEU A 79 -28.04 -17.50 10.07
CA LEU A 79 -28.60 -16.82 11.24
C LEU A 79 -29.46 -15.64 10.77
N PRO A 80 -30.63 -15.40 11.41
CA PRO A 80 -31.48 -14.27 11.05
C PRO A 80 -30.78 -12.94 11.37
N PRO A 81 -31.16 -11.84 10.67
CA PRO A 81 -30.63 -10.50 10.93
C PRO A 81 -30.65 -10.15 12.42
N GLN A 82 -29.52 -9.63 12.92
CA GLN A 82 -29.40 -9.13 14.29
C GLN A 82 -29.14 -7.62 14.27
N PRO A 83 -29.71 -6.86 15.21
CA PRO A 83 -29.34 -5.46 15.41
C PRO A 83 -27.88 -5.34 15.88
N ALA A 84 -27.33 -4.12 15.85
CA ALA A 84 -26.03 -3.85 16.43
C ALA A 84 -26.00 -4.23 17.93
N GLY A 85 -24.94 -4.90 18.40
CA GLY A 85 -24.81 -5.27 19.80
C GLY A 85 -23.93 -6.48 20.06
N GLY A 86 -24.08 -7.05 21.25
CA GLY A 86 -23.24 -8.12 21.81
C GLY A 86 -22.53 -7.64 23.09
N PRO A 87 -21.59 -8.44 23.64
CA PRO A 87 -21.06 -9.68 23.07
C PRO A 87 -22.05 -10.86 23.17
N TYR A 88 -22.19 -11.57 22.06
CA TYR A 88 -22.91 -12.84 21.95
C TYR A 88 -21.94 -14.01 21.87
N ALA A 89 -22.49 -15.22 21.88
CA ALA A 89 -21.76 -16.42 21.49
C ALA A 89 -22.51 -17.19 20.40
N ILE A 90 -21.78 -17.93 19.59
CA ILE A 90 -22.34 -18.82 18.57
C ILE A 90 -21.82 -20.23 18.84
N ASP A 91 -22.72 -21.16 19.12
CA ASP A 91 -22.39 -22.58 19.21
C ASP A 91 -22.67 -23.24 17.86
N VAL A 92 -21.68 -23.98 17.35
CA VAL A 92 -21.77 -24.77 16.12
C VAL A 92 -21.56 -26.23 16.47
N VAL A 93 -22.59 -27.04 16.28
CA VAL A 93 -22.63 -28.43 16.74
C VAL A 93 -22.93 -29.36 15.57
N ARG A 94 -22.00 -30.26 15.24
CA ARG A 94 -22.32 -31.43 14.44
C ARG A 94 -23.15 -32.37 15.31
N LEU A 95 -24.39 -32.67 14.90
CA LEU A 95 -25.28 -33.58 15.60
C LEU A 95 -24.83 -35.04 15.44
N PRO A 96 -25.01 -35.89 16.46
CA PRO A 96 -24.65 -37.31 16.36
C PRO A 96 -25.53 -38.05 15.34
N ALA A 97 -24.93 -38.97 14.60
CA ALA A 97 -25.58 -39.86 13.64
C ALA A 97 -24.85 -41.21 13.56
N ALA A 98 -25.38 -42.19 12.81
CA ALA A 98 -24.72 -43.49 12.66
C ALA A 98 -23.29 -43.33 12.11
N GLY A 99 -22.28 -43.68 12.93
CA GLY A 99 -20.86 -43.52 12.57
C GLY A 99 -20.28 -42.11 12.77
N LEU A 100 -21.06 -41.15 13.29
CA LEU A 100 -20.62 -39.77 13.55
C LEU A 100 -20.87 -39.38 15.01
N SER A 101 -19.81 -39.00 15.71
CA SER A 101 -19.89 -38.40 17.05
C SER A 101 -20.20 -36.91 16.98
N GLU A 102 -20.84 -36.42 18.05
CA GLU A 102 -21.03 -34.98 18.26
C GLU A 102 -19.68 -34.27 18.35
N VAL A 103 -19.58 -33.11 17.70
CA VAL A 103 -18.48 -32.16 17.86
C VAL A 103 -19.08 -30.78 17.96
N ALA A 104 -18.76 -30.07 19.04
CA ALA A 104 -19.19 -28.71 19.29
C ALA A 104 -17.99 -27.76 19.21
N GLN A 105 -18.19 -26.62 18.55
CA GLN A 105 -17.29 -25.48 18.57
C GLN A 105 -18.07 -24.27 19.05
N ARG A 106 -17.41 -23.44 19.86
CA ARG A 106 -17.98 -22.21 20.36
C ARG A 106 -17.17 -21.03 19.85
N ILE A 107 -17.88 -20.03 19.36
CA ILE A 107 -17.34 -18.72 19.01
C ILE A 107 -17.80 -17.74 20.09
N ASP A 108 -16.87 -17.21 20.86
CA ASP A 108 -17.17 -16.27 21.95
C ASP A 108 -16.89 -14.83 21.55
N ASP A 109 -17.49 -13.90 22.32
CA ASP A 109 -17.29 -12.47 22.17
C ASP A 109 -17.65 -11.98 20.76
N VAL A 110 -18.80 -12.37 20.22
CA VAL A 110 -19.26 -11.96 18.88
C VAL A 110 -20.04 -10.66 18.96
N LEU A 111 -19.68 -9.68 18.13
CA LEU A 111 -20.45 -8.45 17.96
C LEU A 111 -21.19 -8.46 16.63
N PHE A 112 -22.38 -7.87 16.59
CA PHE A 112 -23.02 -7.47 15.34
C PHE A 112 -22.82 -5.97 15.14
N GLY A 113 -22.35 -5.58 13.97
CA GLY A 113 -21.94 -4.22 13.65
C GLY A 113 -21.73 -4.01 12.16
N GLU A 114 -20.94 -3.00 11.81
CA GLU A 114 -20.58 -2.70 10.43
C GLU A 114 -19.29 -3.44 10.06
N VAL A 115 -19.31 -4.27 9.02
CA VAL A 115 -18.11 -4.98 8.56
C VAL A 115 -17.63 -4.39 7.26
N TRP A 116 -16.39 -3.90 7.21
CA TRP A 116 -15.80 -3.27 6.03
C TRP A 116 -14.55 -4.03 5.57
N VAL A 117 -14.35 -4.12 4.26
CA VAL A 117 -13.10 -4.66 3.70
C VAL A 117 -12.15 -3.51 3.44
N ALA A 118 -10.92 -3.60 3.93
CA ALA A 118 -9.86 -2.64 3.67
C ALA A 118 -8.79 -3.28 2.78
N SER A 119 -8.59 -2.75 1.58
CA SER A 119 -7.69 -3.34 0.59
C SER A 119 -6.92 -2.32 -0.26
N GLY A 120 -5.98 -2.81 -1.06
CA GLY A 120 -5.06 -2.03 -1.87
C GLY A 120 -3.60 -2.34 -1.56
N GLN A 121 -2.73 -1.37 -1.81
CA GLN A 121 -1.27 -1.56 -1.73
C GLN A 121 -0.66 -0.92 -0.47
N SER A 122 0.58 -0.43 -0.57
CA SER A 122 1.44 -0.03 0.55
C SER A 122 0.83 1.07 1.41
N ASN A 123 0.07 2.00 0.81
CA ASN A 123 -0.64 3.04 1.54
C ASN A 123 -1.78 2.50 2.42
N MET A 124 -2.55 1.51 1.95
CA MET A 124 -3.50 0.77 2.79
C MET A 124 -2.79 -0.14 3.80
N GLN A 125 -1.63 -0.70 3.44
CA GLN A 125 -0.83 -1.54 4.32
C GLN A 125 -0.16 -0.75 5.46
N TRP A 126 -0.03 0.57 5.31
CA TRP A 126 0.77 1.42 6.21
C TRP A 126 0.32 1.25 7.67
N PRO A 127 1.21 0.83 8.58
CA PRO A 127 0.81 0.49 9.93
C PRO A 127 0.62 1.74 10.79
N VAL A 128 -0.27 1.66 11.81
CA VAL A 128 -0.50 2.74 12.79
C VAL A 128 0.82 3.24 13.39
N SER A 129 1.72 2.32 13.75
CA SER A 129 3.04 2.63 14.33
C SER A 129 3.96 3.50 13.46
N ARG A 130 3.63 3.70 12.19
CA ARG A 130 4.39 4.54 11.24
C ARG A 130 3.63 5.77 10.75
N SER A 131 2.39 5.96 11.17
CA SER A 131 1.60 7.14 10.78
C SER A 131 1.98 8.37 11.62
N ASP A 132 1.73 9.56 11.08
CA ASP A 132 1.86 10.80 11.85
C ASP A 132 0.91 10.77 13.05
N GLY A 133 1.45 11.02 14.24
CA GLY A 133 0.71 10.86 15.48
C GLY A 133 0.69 9.43 16.05
N GLY A 134 1.17 8.43 15.28
CA GLY A 134 1.15 6.98 15.51
C GLY A 134 1.90 6.43 16.73
N GLY A 135 2.05 7.26 17.77
CA GLY A 135 2.45 6.87 19.11
C GLY A 135 1.31 6.18 19.89
N ALA A 136 1.54 5.97 21.19
CA ALA A 136 0.68 5.17 22.06
C ALA A 136 -0.81 5.57 22.02
N ALA A 137 -1.13 6.85 21.83
CA ALA A 137 -2.50 7.37 21.80
C ALA A 137 -3.35 6.77 20.66
N ASP A 138 -2.77 6.55 19.48
CA ASP A 138 -3.46 5.92 18.35
C ASP A 138 -3.52 4.39 18.48
N ALA A 139 -2.79 3.82 19.44
CA ALA A 139 -2.81 2.40 19.76
C ALA A 139 -3.79 2.04 20.90
N GLU A 140 -4.44 3.05 21.50
CA GLU A 140 -5.38 2.86 22.61
C GLU A 140 -6.55 1.94 22.22
N PRO A 141 -7.00 1.05 23.12
CA PRO A 141 -8.13 0.19 22.86
C PRO A 141 -9.42 0.98 22.57
N ILE A 142 -10.10 0.64 21.48
CA ILE A 142 -11.43 1.15 21.16
C ILE A 142 -12.43 0.00 21.35
N ALA A 143 -13.29 0.12 22.36
CA ALA A 143 -14.32 -0.87 22.62
C ALA A 143 -15.23 -1.03 21.40
N GLY A 144 -15.33 -2.25 20.86
CA GLY A 144 -16.19 -2.55 19.71
C GLY A 144 -15.55 -2.37 18.33
N VAL A 145 -14.28 -1.95 18.24
CA VAL A 145 -13.51 -1.97 16.98
C VAL A 145 -12.59 -3.19 16.95
N ARG A 146 -12.62 -3.93 15.84
CA ARG A 146 -11.84 -5.16 15.67
C ARG A 146 -11.34 -5.32 14.24
N HIS A 147 -10.20 -5.98 14.10
CA HIS A 147 -9.58 -6.24 12.81
C HIS A 147 -9.35 -7.74 12.63
N LEU A 148 -9.61 -8.24 11.43
CA LEU A 148 -9.14 -9.53 10.95
C LEU A 148 -8.18 -9.22 9.80
N GLN A 149 -6.90 -9.48 10.03
CA GLN A 149 -5.87 -9.28 9.02
C GLN A 149 -5.65 -10.59 8.25
N VAL A 150 -5.83 -10.53 6.93
CA VAL A 150 -5.57 -11.64 6.03
C VAL A 150 -4.07 -11.72 5.76
N GLU A 151 -3.54 -12.93 5.88
CA GLU A 151 -2.15 -13.20 5.51
C GLU A 151 -1.91 -12.91 4.02
N ARG A 152 -0.72 -12.40 3.74
CA ARG A 152 -0.28 -12.05 2.39
C ARG A 152 -0.02 -13.33 1.59
N THR A 153 -0.99 -13.72 0.78
CA THR A 153 -0.93 -14.95 -0.02
C THR A 153 -1.32 -14.68 -1.47
N ALA A 154 -0.43 -15.02 -2.40
CA ALA A 154 -0.71 -15.01 -3.83
C ALA A 154 -1.07 -16.44 -4.27
N ALA A 155 -2.16 -16.61 -5.03
CA ALA A 155 -2.61 -17.93 -5.45
C ALA A 155 -3.05 -17.95 -6.93
N PRO A 156 -2.66 -18.96 -7.71
CA PRO A 156 -3.07 -19.06 -9.12
C PRO A 156 -4.56 -19.37 -9.30
N LYS A 157 -5.24 -19.83 -8.24
CA LYS A 157 -6.67 -20.18 -8.24
C LYS A 157 -7.36 -19.58 -7.00
N PRO A 158 -8.64 -19.18 -7.12
CA PRO A 158 -9.41 -18.70 -5.98
C PRO A 158 -9.38 -19.68 -4.80
N ALA A 159 -9.01 -19.20 -3.62
CA ALA A 159 -9.12 -19.94 -2.38
C ALA A 159 -10.53 -19.80 -1.80
N ASP A 160 -11.05 -20.87 -1.19
CA ASP A 160 -12.34 -20.83 -0.49
C ASP A 160 -12.29 -20.09 0.85
N ALA A 161 -11.09 -19.92 1.41
CA ALA A 161 -10.80 -19.23 2.66
C ALA A 161 -9.41 -18.61 2.60
N PRO A 162 -9.16 -17.49 3.32
CA PRO A 162 -7.80 -16.99 3.52
C PRO A 162 -6.92 -18.02 4.25
N SER A 163 -5.61 -18.06 3.95
CA SER A 163 -4.67 -19.03 4.55
C SER A 163 -4.55 -18.91 6.06
N SER A 164 -4.59 -17.68 6.56
CA SER A 164 -4.58 -17.34 7.98
C SER A 164 -5.30 -16.02 8.17
N ALA A 165 -6.20 -16.00 9.14
CA ALA A 165 -6.99 -14.85 9.53
C ALA A 165 -7.58 -15.11 10.91
N ALA A 166 -7.43 -14.16 11.83
CA ALA A 166 -8.08 -14.20 13.13
C ALA A 166 -8.51 -12.80 13.54
N TRP A 167 -9.70 -12.70 14.11
CA TRP A 167 -10.19 -11.46 14.69
C TRP A 167 -9.37 -11.08 15.92
N ARG A 168 -8.97 -9.82 15.98
CA ARG A 168 -8.22 -9.21 17.07
C ARG A 168 -8.92 -7.93 17.50
N ARG A 169 -8.99 -7.72 18.82
CA ARG A 169 -9.40 -6.45 19.40
C ARG A 169 -8.31 -5.41 19.16
N THR A 170 -8.69 -4.14 19.09
CA THR A 170 -7.73 -3.05 19.20
C THR A 170 -7.17 -3.02 20.62
N GLU A 171 -5.86 -3.17 20.73
CA GLU A 171 -5.07 -3.03 21.95
C GLU A 171 -3.62 -2.75 21.56
N PRO A 172 -2.81 -2.08 22.41
CA PRO A 172 -1.54 -1.51 21.98
C PRO A 172 -0.59 -2.47 21.24
N GLY A 173 -0.54 -3.75 21.64
CA GLY A 173 0.30 -4.76 21.01
C GLY A 173 -0.14 -5.18 19.60
N HIS A 174 -1.43 -5.10 19.27
CA HIS A 174 -1.96 -5.45 17.95
C HIS A 174 -2.19 -4.21 17.08
N THR A 175 -2.74 -3.13 17.66
CA THR A 175 -3.13 -1.92 16.93
C THR A 175 -1.96 -1.31 16.17
N ALA A 176 -0.76 -1.32 16.75
CA ALA A 176 0.47 -0.83 16.14
C ALA A 176 0.77 -1.45 14.75
N GLY A 177 0.33 -2.68 14.50
CA GLY A 177 0.53 -3.40 13.24
C GLY A 177 -0.64 -3.35 12.25
N PHE A 178 -1.81 -2.86 12.66
CA PHE A 178 -2.97 -2.70 11.78
C PHE A 178 -2.76 -1.56 10.79
N SER A 179 -3.49 -1.60 9.66
CA SER A 179 -3.59 -0.48 8.73
C SER A 179 -4.05 0.78 9.46
N ALA A 180 -3.25 1.85 9.39
CA ALA A 180 -3.57 3.15 9.96
C ALA A 180 -4.84 3.74 9.31
N VAL A 181 -4.93 3.69 7.98
CA VAL A 181 -6.10 4.17 7.24
C VAL A 181 -7.36 3.44 7.70
N ALA A 182 -7.34 2.10 7.76
CA ALA A 182 -8.51 1.33 8.15
C ALA A 182 -8.84 1.48 9.64
N HIS A 183 -7.83 1.62 10.49
CA HIS A 183 -8.01 1.83 11.92
C HIS A 183 -8.69 3.18 12.21
N HIS A 184 -8.21 4.27 11.61
CA HIS A 184 -8.81 5.59 11.79
C HIS A 184 -10.19 5.70 11.14
N PHE A 185 -10.41 5.04 9.99
CA PHE A 185 -11.74 4.86 9.42
C PHE A 185 -12.70 4.19 10.41
N ALA A 186 -12.29 3.06 11.00
CA ALA A 186 -13.12 2.32 11.94
C ALA A 186 -13.38 3.10 13.22
N ARG A 187 -12.37 3.81 13.75
CA ARG A 187 -12.48 4.68 14.93
C ARG A 187 -13.52 5.76 14.71
N GLU A 188 -13.42 6.50 13.61
CA GLU A 188 -14.33 7.59 13.29
C GLU A 188 -15.76 7.08 13.05
N LEU A 189 -15.90 6.01 12.25
CA LEU A 189 -17.21 5.43 11.97
C LEU A 189 -17.86 4.87 13.25
N HIS A 190 -17.10 4.22 14.12
CA HIS A 190 -17.60 3.73 15.41
C HIS A 190 -18.11 4.88 16.30
N ALA A 191 -17.33 5.95 16.40
CA ALA A 191 -17.67 7.12 17.22
C ALA A 191 -18.95 7.81 16.74
N GLU A 192 -19.09 7.98 15.42
CA GLU A 192 -20.21 8.74 14.83
C GLU A 192 -21.47 7.90 14.59
N ALA A 193 -21.31 6.61 14.26
CA ALA A 193 -22.45 5.71 14.04
C ALA A 193 -22.94 5.03 15.33
N GLY A 194 -22.10 4.96 16.37
CA GLY A 194 -22.44 4.36 17.67
C GLY A 194 -22.62 2.84 17.62
N VAL A 195 -21.97 2.15 16.68
CA VAL A 195 -22.09 0.70 16.47
C VAL A 195 -20.72 0.04 16.38
N PRO A 196 -20.58 -1.25 16.72
CA PRO A 196 -19.33 -1.98 16.53
C PRO A 196 -18.85 -1.93 15.07
N VAL A 197 -17.54 -1.89 14.86
CA VAL A 197 -16.94 -1.89 13.52
C VAL A 197 -15.89 -2.99 13.39
N GLY A 198 -16.05 -3.82 12.37
CA GLY A 198 -15.12 -4.88 12.00
C GLY A 198 -14.41 -4.55 10.69
N ILE A 199 -13.08 -4.70 10.65
CA ILE A 199 -12.29 -4.54 9.44
C ILE A 199 -11.74 -5.90 8.98
N LEU A 200 -12.08 -6.31 7.76
CA LEU A 200 -11.39 -7.37 7.02
C LEU A 200 -10.26 -6.74 6.22
N HIS A 201 -9.02 -6.84 6.70
CA HIS A 201 -7.85 -6.17 6.12
C HIS A 201 -7.07 -7.11 5.20
N ALA A 202 -7.03 -6.79 3.90
CA ALA A 202 -6.31 -7.54 2.87
C ALA A 202 -5.56 -6.58 1.94
N SER A 203 -4.30 -6.27 2.26
CA SER A 203 -3.47 -5.34 1.46
C SER A 203 -2.04 -5.84 1.27
N TRP A 204 -1.41 -5.51 0.15
CA TRP A 204 -0.01 -5.85 -0.13
C TRP A 204 0.68 -4.78 -1.00
N GLY A 205 1.74 -4.15 -0.47
CA GLY A 205 2.49 -3.11 -1.16
C GLY A 205 3.16 -3.52 -2.47
N GLY A 206 3.27 -2.55 -3.39
CA GLY A 206 3.93 -2.71 -4.69
C GLY A 206 3.15 -3.54 -5.73
N THR A 207 1.82 -3.64 -5.55
CA THR A 207 0.97 -4.53 -6.35
C THR A 207 0.03 -3.75 -7.28
N PRO A 208 -0.04 -4.12 -8.57
CA PRO A 208 -0.94 -3.46 -9.53
C PRO A 208 -2.39 -3.90 -9.33
N ALA A 209 -3.36 -3.08 -9.75
CA ALA A 209 -4.79 -3.38 -9.66
C ALA A 209 -5.17 -4.70 -10.37
N ALA A 210 -4.43 -5.10 -11.40
CA ALA A 210 -4.64 -6.36 -12.11
C ALA A 210 -4.46 -7.58 -11.20
N ALA A 211 -3.56 -7.54 -10.21
CA ALA A 211 -3.37 -8.64 -9.26
C ALA A 211 -4.62 -8.87 -8.37
N TRP A 212 -5.40 -7.81 -8.16
CA TRP A 212 -6.61 -7.78 -7.35
C TRP A 212 -7.91 -7.96 -8.14
N THR A 213 -7.82 -8.14 -9.46
CA THR A 213 -8.99 -8.29 -10.34
C THR A 213 -9.14 -9.75 -10.79
N PRO A 214 -10.33 -10.36 -10.71
CA PRO A 214 -10.55 -11.75 -11.11
C PRO A 214 -10.19 -11.99 -12.58
N ARG A 215 -9.64 -13.17 -12.91
CA ARG A 215 -9.29 -13.54 -14.31
C ARG A 215 -10.46 -13.38 -15.29
N PRO A 216 -11.70 -13.83 -14.99
CA PRO A 216 -12.81 -13.64 -15.92
C PRO A 216 -13.09 -12.18 -16.25
N ALA A 217 -13.00 -11.29 -15.26
CA ALA A 217 -13.15 -9.86 -15.47
C ALA A 217 -12.03 -9.30 -16.35
N LEU A 218 -10.77 -9.65 -16.07
CA LEU A 218 -9.62 -9.18 -16.87
C LEU A 218 -9.66 -9.64 -18.34
N ARG A 219 -10.29 -10.78 -18.65
CA ARG A 219 -10.48 -11.21 -20.05
C ARG A 219 -11.61 -10.47 -20.76
N SER A 220 -12.44 -9.73 -20.05
CA SER A 220 -13.68 -9.14 -20.61
C SER A 220 -13.48 -7.86 -21.41
N THR A 221 -12.28 -7.26 -21.38
CA THR A 221 -11.98 -6.01 -22.09
C THR A 221 -10.69 -6.12 -22.93
N PRO A 222 -10.65 -5.53 -24.13
CA PRO A 222 -9.43 -5.51 -24.96
C PRO A 222 -8.22 -4.88 -24.27
N GLU A 223 -8.43 -3.91 -23.37
CA GLU A 223 -7.37 -3.18 -22.67
C GLU A 223 -6.68 -4.04 -21.60
N THR A 224 -7.41 -5.01 -21.01
CA THR A 224 -6.90 -5.87 -19.92
C THR A 224 -6.64 -7.31 -20.34
N ALA A 225 -7.26 -7.81 -21.39
CA ALA A 225 -7.10 -9.19 -21.86
C ALA A 225 -5.62 -9.59 -22.13
N PRO A 226 -4.78 -8.72 -22.74
CA PRO A 226 -3.37 -9.04 -22.98
C PRO A 226 -2.58 -9.36 -21.70
N LEU A 227 -2.95 -8.82 -20.54
CA LEU A 227 -2.29 -9.13 -19.26
C LEU A 227 -2.44 -10.60 -18.88
N ILE A 228 -3.64 -11.16 -19.10
CA ILE A 228 -3.95 -12.55 -18.78
C ILE A 228 -3.39 -13.50 -19.83
N GLU A 229 -3.45 -13.11 -21.11
CA GLU A 229 -2.90 -13.91 -22.20
C GLU A 229 -1.38 -14.08 -22.08
N ALA A 230 -0.67 -13.01 -21.73
CA ALA A 230 0.77 -13.06 -21.46
C ALA A 230 1.08 -13.96 -20.25
N ASP A 231 0.28 -13.87 -19.18
CA ASP A 231 0.43 -14.69 -17.98
C ASP A 231 0.12 -16.18 -18.25
N ASP A 232 -0.90 -16.49 -19.05
CA ASP A 232 -1.24 -17.85 -19.48
C ASP A 232 -0.12 -18.44 -20.37
N ALA A 233 0.39 -17.66 -21.33
CA ALA A 233 1.46 -18.10 -22.22
C ALA A 233 2.76 -18.37 -21.43
N ALA A 234 3.08 -17.52 -20.46
CA ALA A 234 4.20 -17.73 -19.55
C ALA A 234 4.00 -19.02 -18.72
N ALA A 235 2.80 -19.28 -18.20
CA ALA A 235 2.50 -20.48 -17.43
C ALA A 235 2.48 -21.77 -18.28
N ALA A 236 2.11 -21.70 -19.55
CA ALA A 236 2.05 -22.83 -20.48
C ALA A 236 3.42 -23.24 -21.04
N THR A 237 4.44 -22.40 -20.89
CA THR A 237 5.80 -22.73 -21.31
C THR A 237 6.36 -23.82 -20.37
N PRO A 238 6.73 -25.02 -20.87
CA PRO A 238 7.26 -26.08 -20.03
C PRO A 238 8.54 -25.60 -19.33
N HIS A 239 8.49 -25.49 -18.00
CA HIS A 239 9.69 -25.26 -17.20
C HIS A 239 10.14 -26.59 -16.63
N ASP A 240 11.32 -27.04 -17.07
CA ASP A 240 12.00 -28.16 -16.42
C ASP A 240 12.37 -27.73 -14.99
N ALA A 241 11.57 -28.20 -14.03
CA ALA A 241 11.74 -27.89 -12.63
C ALA A 241 13.10 -28.37 -12.10
N ALA A 242 13.67 -29.44 -12.66
CA ALA A 242 14.98 -29.96 -12.28
C ALA A 242 16.10 -29.06 -12.84
N ALA A 243 16.05 -28.71 -14.12
CA ALA A 243 17.00 -27.76 -14.72
C ALA A 243 16.95 -26.38 -14.04
N ARG A 244 15.78 -25.96 -13.57
CA ARG A 244 15.63 -24.70 -12.83
C ARG A 244 16.22 -24.77 -11.43
N ALA A 245 15.99 -25.87 -10.70
CA ALA A 245 16.60 -26.07 -9.39
C ALA A 245 18.14 -26.11 -9.50
N GLU A 246 18.66 -26.74 -10.54
CA GLU A 246 20.10 -26.75 -10.84
C GLU A 246 20.62 -25.35 -11.20
N ALA A 247 19.91 -24.61 -12.05
CA ALA A 247 20.26 -23.24 -12.40
C ALA A 247 20.20 -22.29 -11.18
N LEU A 248 19.25 -22.50 -10.26
CA LEU A 248 19.13 -21.76 -9.00
C LEU A 248 20.31 -22.03 -8.08
N ALA A 249 20.64 -23.29 -7.84
CA ALA A 249 21.78 -23.67 -7.00
C ALA A 249 23.10 -23.14 -7.58
N ALA A 250 23.28 -23.21 -8.90
CA ALA A 250 24.44 -22.65 -9.59
C ALA A 250 24.49 -21.12 -9.50
N TRP A 251 23.33 -20.47 -9.54
CA TRP A 251 23.21 -19.02 -9.36
C TRP A 251 23.58 -18.61 -7.93
N GLU A 252 23.01 -19.26 -6.92
CA GLU A 252 23.29 -19.02 -5.49
C GLU A 252 24.78 -19.14 -5.19
N ALA A 253 25.45 -20.16 -5.76
CA ALA A 253 26.89 -20.36 -5.60
C ALA A 253 27.75 -19.23 -6.20
N ARG A 254 27.32 -18.61 -7.32
CA ARG A 254 28.06 -17.50 -7.96
C ARG A 254 27.84 -16.16 -7.26
N HIS A 255 26.67 -15.97 -6.65
CA HIS A 255 26.23 -14.71 -6.03
C HIS A 255 26.37 -14.68 -4.49
N ALA A 256 26.73 -15.81 -3.87
CA ALA A 256 27.05 -15.89 -2.45
C ALA A 256 28.17 -14.91 -2.05
N PRO A 257 28.25 -14.47 -0.78
CA PRO A 257 29.36 -13.66 -0.28
C PRO A 257 30.71 -14.34 -0.57
N GLY A 258 31.52 -13.76 -1.48
CA GLY A 258 32.80 -14.31 -1.93
C GLY A 258 32.76 -15.07 -3.26
N GLY A 259 31.59 -15.21 -3.88
CA GLY A 259 31.42 -15.78 -5.22
C GLY A 259 31.93 -14.84 -6.32
N PRO A 260 32.26 -15.39 -7.52
CA PRO A 260 32.84 -14.64 -8.64
C PRO A 260 31.91 -13.58 -9.23
N GLU A 261 30.60 -13.66 -9.02
CA GLU A 261 29.58 -12.72 -9.53
C GLU A 261 28.89 -11.95 -8.38
N SER A 262 29.49 -11.91 -7.19
CA SER A 262 28.99 -11.05 -6.11
C SER A 262 28.96 -9.59 -6.59
N PRO A 263 27.88 -8.82 -6.35
CA PRO A 263 27.78 -7.39 -6.72
C PRO A 263 28.91 -6.51 -6.15
N ARG A 264 29.70 -7.06 -5.22
CA ARG A 264 30.95 -6.50 -4.71
C ARG A 264 32.02 -6.31 -5.79
N TRP A 265 32.03 -7.07 -6.88
CA TRP A 265 33.14 -7.12 -7.85
C TRP A 265 32.95 -6.29 -9.13
N LEU A 266 31.82 -5.59 -9.27
CA LEU A 266 31.56 -4.68 -10.41
C LEU A 266 31.75 -3.20 -10.03
N ASP A 267 32.20 -2.91 -8.81
CA ASP A 267 32.41 -1.56 -8.29
C ASP A 267 33.92 -1.27 -8.17
N PRO A 268 34.48 -0.29 -8.91
CA PRO A 268 35.90 0.07 -8.84
C PRO A 268 36.35 0.60 -7.46
N GLY A 269 35.43 0.84 -6.53
CA GLY A 269 35.72 1.12 -5.13
C GLY A 269 36.04 -0.12 -4.28
N LEU A 270 35.77 -1.33 -4.78
CA LEU A 270 35.89 -2.61 -4.07
C LEU A 270 36.78 -3.57 -4.87
N GLU A 271 38.09 -3.53 -4.61
CA GLU A 271 39.07 -4.44 -5.22
C GLU A 271 39.33 -5.65 -4.30
N PRO A 272 39.78 -6.81 -4.83
CA PRO A 272 40.12 -7.95 -3.99
C PRO A 272 41.19 -7.61 -2.94
N GLY A 273 40.77 -7.53 -1.68
CA GLY A 273 41.65 -7.20 -0.55
C GLY A 273 41.81 -5.71 -0.25
N GLU A 274 41.16 -4.81 -0.99
CA GLU A 274 41.28 -3.35 -0.82
C GLU A 274 39.93 -2.62 -1.00
N ILE A 275 39.61 -1.69 -0.10
CA ILE A 275 38.44 -0.79 -0.22
C ILE A 275 38.94 0.60 -0.63
N ARG A 276 39.19 0.75 -1.94
CA ARG A 276 39.91 1.90 -2.52
C ARG A 276 39.30 3.25 -2.14
N TYR A 277 37.99 3.41 -2.24
CA TYR A 277 37.31 4.70 -2.04
C TYR A 277 37.09 5.06 -0.57
N ALA A 278 37.21 4.09 0.35
CA ALA A 278 37.19 4.37 1.78
C ALA A 278 38.56 4.81 2.32
N ALA A 279 39.64 4.63 1.56
CA ALA A 279 40.98 4.95 2.02
C ALA A 279 41.14 6.45 2.38
N THR A 280 41.80 6.72 3.51
CA THR A 280 42.05 8.09 4.02
C THR A 280 42.82 8.96 3.02
N ALA A 281 43.78 8.34 2.33
CA ALA A 281 44.63 8.97 1.32
C ALA A 281 43.98 9.09 -0.07
N TYR A 282 42.78 8.53 -0.28
CA TYR A 282 42.11 8.63 -1.58
C TYR A 282 41.79 10.10 -1.93
N ASP A 283 42.13 10.48 -3.15
CA ASP A 283 41.82 11.78 -3.73
C ASP A 283 40.46 11.71 -4.45
N ASP A 284 39.49 12.41 -3.91
CA ASP A 284 38.11 12.54 -4.41
C ASP A 284 37.86 13.92 -5.05
N GLY A 285 38.92 14.66 -5.42
CA GLY A 285 38.80 15.98 -6.03
C GLY A 285 37.99 16.02 -7.33
N ASP A 286 37.94 14.90 -8.06
CA ASP A 286 37.15 14.72 -9.29
C ASP A 286 35.67 14.33 -9.04
N TRP A 287 35.27 14.09 -7.78
CA TRP A 287 33.90 13.72 -7.42
C TRP A 287 33.00 14.95 -7.31
N ALA A 288 31.72 14.77 -7.65
CA ALA A 288 30.75 15.85 -7.66
C ALA A 288 30.42 16.33 -6.23
N PRO A 289 30.40 17.64 -5.94
CA PRO A 289 29.96 18.14 -4.65
C PRO A 289 28.46 17.91 -4.48
N VAL A 290 28.04 17.53 -3.27
CA VAL A 290 26.63 17.31 -2.95
C VAL A 290 26.35 17.55 -1.46
N ASP A 291 25.13 17.98 -1.16
CA ASP A 291 24.59 18.01 0.20
C ASP A 291 23.54 16.91 0.33
N LEU A 292 23.46 16.29 1.50
CA LEU A 292 22.52 15.21 1.80
C LEU A 292 21.27 15.73 2.54
N PRO A 293 20.12 15.05 2.43
CA PRO A 293 19.84 13.84 1.65
C PRO A 293 19.78 14.10 0.13
N VAL A 294 20.09 13.08 -0.68
CA VAL A 294 20.02 13.13 -2.16
C VAL A 294 19.82 11.73 -2.72
N SER A 295 19.04 11.60 -3.79
CA SER A 295 18.91 10.34 -4.53
C SER A 295 20.09 10.12 -5.47
N ILE A 296 20.39 8.85 -5.80
CA ILE A 296 21.47 8.54 -6.76
C ILE A 296 21.14 9.11 -8.14
N GLU A 297 19.87 9.05 -8.55
CA GLU A 297 19.39 9.60 -9.82
C GLU A 297 19.53 11.13 -9.94
N SER A 298 19.59 11.84 -8.80
CA SER A 298 19.80 13.29 -8.79
C SER A 298 21.28 13.69 -8.83
N LEU A 299 22.21 12.73 -8.80
CA LEU A 299 23.65 13.03 -8.81
C LEU A 299 24.11 13.50 -10.20
N PRO A 300 25.10 14.42 -10.26
CA PRO A 300 25.70 14.82 -11.53
C PRO A 300 26.30 13.62 -12.29
N GLY A 301 25.85 13.45 -13.53
CA GLY A 301 26.26 12.32 -14.38
C GLY A 301 25.42 11.05 -14.21
N ALA A 302 24.30 11.12 -13.47
CA ALA A 302 23.25 10.11 -13.52
C ALA A 302 22.65 10.00 -14.92
N ASP A 303 22.24 8.80 -15.29
CA ASP A 303 21.57 8.56 -16.56
C ASP A 303 20.10 9.03 -16.46
N PRO A 304 19.59 9.83 -17.42
CA PRO A 304 18.18 10.23 -17.46
C PRO A 304 17.19 9.05 -17.48
N ALA A 305 17.62 7.85 -17.85
CA ALA A 305 16.83 6.63 -17.83
C ALA A 305 16.82 5.91 -16.45
N GLY A 306 17.48 6.49 -15.44
CA GLY A 306 17.61 5.94 -14.09
C GLY A 306 18.94 5.20 -13.86
N VAL A 307 19.32 5.01 -12.59
CA VAL A 307 20.62 4.43 -12.21
C VAL A 307 20.42 3.28 -11.21
N ASP A 308 20.56 2.04 -11.68
CA ASP A 308 20.65 0.86 -10.80
C ASP A 308 22.12 0.45 -10.61
N GLY A 309 22.64 0.54 -9.39
CA GLY A 309 24.02 0.17 -9.11
C GLY A 309 24.57 0.75 -7.81
N ALA A 310 25.82 1.19 -7.84
CA ALA A 310 26.50 1.72 -6.67
C ALA A 310 26.83 3.21 -6.84
N ALA A 311 26.68 3.96 -5.75
CA ALA A 311 27.22 5.29 -5.60
C ALA A 311 28.02 5.38 -4.30
N TRP A 312 29.12 6.12 -4.34
CA TRP A 312 29.92 6.42 -3.17
C TRP A 312 29.77 7.87 -2.78
N PHE A 313 29.75 8.09 -1.47
CA PHE A 313 29.69 9.39 -0.83
C PHE A 313 30.88 9.49 0.12
N ARG A 314 31.61 10.60 0.05
CA ARG A 314 32.81 10.81 0.87
C ARG A 314 32.83 12.21 1.46
N LYS A 315 33.28 12.32 2.71
CA LYS A 315 33.39 13.58 3.43
C LYS A 315 34.56 13.57 4.41
N ARG A 316 35.32 14.66 4.40
CA ARG A 316 36.27 14.98 5.48
C ARG A 316 35.54 15.82 6.53
N VAL A 317 35.66 15.44 7.80
CA VAL A 317 34.99 16.08 8.93
C VAL A 317 36.02 16.49 9.97
N ALA A 318 36.16 17.79 10.22
CA ALA A 318 36.90 18.28 11.37
C ALA A 318 36.07 18.09 12.64
N LEU A 319 36.60 17.36 13.62
CA LEU A 319 35.93 17.11 14.89
C LEU A 319 36.15 18.28 15.87
N PRO A 320 35.07 18.84 16.44
CA PRO A 320 35.16 19.73 17.59
C PRO A 320 35.85 19.05 18.77
N ALA A 321 36.58 19.82 19.58
CA ALA A 321 37.33 19.29 20.73
C ALA A 321 36.47 18.43 21.68
N ALA A 322 35.18 18.75 21.81
CA ALA A 322 34.25 18.02 22.66
C ALA A 322 33.98 16.56 22.21
N LEU A 323 34.18 16.24 20.93
CA LEU A 323 33.94 14.91 20.35
C LEU A 323 35.22 14.08 20.18
N ARG A 324 36.41 14.67 20.34
CA ARG A 324 37.69 13.99 20.12
C ARG A 324 37.97 12.95 21.20
N GLY A 325 38.48 11.79 20.79
CA GLY A 325 38.81 10.67 21.68
C GLY A 325 37.60 10.01 22.37
N ARG A 326 36.39 10.20 21.85
CA ARG A 326 35.14 9.62 22.39
C ARG A 326 34.57 8.59 21.42
N ALA A 327 33.88 7.59 21.95
CA ALA A 327 33.04 6.75 21.11
C ALA A 327 31.89 7.60 20.57
N LEU A 328 31.69 7.58 19.24
CA LEU A 328 30.64 8.33 18.57
C LEU A 328 29.60 7.38 17.97
N THR A 329 28.43 7.92 17.67
CA THR A 329 27.45 7.31 16.78
C THR A 329 27.38 8.13 15.50
N LEU A 330 27.71 7.49 14.38
CA LEU A 330 27.48 8.00 13.04
C LEU A 330 26.03 7.71 12.66
N ARG A 331 25.19 8.74 12.65
CA ARG A 331 23.81 8.65 12.17
C ARG A 331 23.75 9.16 10.74
N LEU A 332 23.23 8.33 9.85
CA LEU A 332 23.12 8.61 8.41
C LEU A 332 21.66 8.73 7.94
N GLY A 333 20.69 8.57 8.85
CA GLY A 333 19.27 8.53 8.52
C GLY A 333 18.90 7.27 7.73
N ARG A 334 17.81 7.33 6.96
CA ARG A 334 17.44 6.26 6.02
C ARG A 334 18.24 6.37 4.73
N ILE A 335 18.59 5.21 4.20
CA ILE A 335 19.26 5.07 2.92
C ILE A 335 18.52 3.98 2.14
N ASP A 336 18.15 4.29 0.91
CA ASP A 336 17.55 3.40 -0.08
C ASP A 336 18.64 2.90 -1.05
N ASP A 337 18.90 1.62 -1.25
CA ASP A 337 18.35 0.46 -0.56
C ASP A 337 19.27 0.01 0.59
N ALA A 338 20.55 -0.17 0.26
CA ALA A 338 21.55 -0.77 1.14
C ALA A 338 22.79 0.11 1.25
N ASP A 339 23.51 0.00 2.37
CA ASP A 339 24.71 0.79 2.60
C ASP A 339 25.83 0.00 3.29
N THR A 340 27.05 0.47 3.11
CA THR A 340 28.19 0.13 3.95
C THR A 340 28.97 1.40 4.25
N ALA A 341 29.17 1.68 5.54
CA ALA A 341 29.79 2.91 6.04
C ALA A 341 31.19 2.63 6.59
N PHE A 342 32.10 3.54 6.29
CA PHE A 342 33.51 3.49 6.66
C PHE A 342 33.92 4.79 7.34
N VAL A 343 34.78 4.67 8.35
CA VAL A 343 35.50 5.80 8.97
C VAL A 343 36.99 5.49 8.89
N ASP A 344 37.75 6.40 8.29
CA ASP A 344 39.19 6.29 8.05
C ASP A 344 39.62 4.95 7.42
N GLY A 345 38.82 4.49 6.46
CA GLY A 345 39.05 3.23 5.73
C GLY A 345 38.57 1.97 6.45
N VAL A 346 38.10 2.08 7.70
CA VAL A 346 37.59 0.95 8.49
C VAL A 346 36.07 0.90 8.41
N GLU A 347 35.50 -0.27 8.09
CA GLU A 347 34.04 -0.46 8.10
C GLU A 347 33.51 -0.32 9.53
N VAL A 348 32.56 0.60 9.72
CA VAL A 348 31.92 0.86 11.03
C VAL A 348 30.48 0.32 11.10
N GLY A 349 29.89 -0.01 9.95
CA GLY A 349 28.57 -0.62 9.91
C GLY A 349 28.04 -0.81 8.49
N ARG A 350 26.96 -1.59 8.40
CA ARG A 350 26.30 -1.88 7.14
C ARG A 350 24.84 -2.25 7.32
N THR A 351 24.03 -1.96 6.30
CA THR A 351 22.67 -2.48 6.16
C THR A 351 22.60 -3.17 4.81
N PRO A 352 22.64 -4.52 4.75
CA PRO A 352 22.65 -5.25 3.50
C PRO A 352 21.25 -5.31 2.87
N GLN A 353 21.22 -5.46 1.55
CA GLN A 353 19.98 -5.59 0.77
C GLN A 353 19.17 -6.85 1.10
N THR A 354 19.80 -7.86 1.69
CA THR A 354 19.14 -9.08 2.15
C THR A 354 18.26 -8.85 3.38
N LEU A 355 18.35 -7.69 4.05
CA LEU A 355 17.45 -7.36 5.15
C LEU A 355 16.04 -7.06 4.62
N PRO A 356 14.98 -7.50 5.31
CA PRO A 356 13.62 -7.10 4.97
C PRO A 356 13.46 -5.58 5.06
N ARG A 357 13.12 -4.93 3.94
CA ARG A 357 12.93 -3.47 3.80
C ARG A 357 14.17 -2.67 4.22
N PRO A 358 15.32 -2.86 3.55
CA PRO A 358 16.56 -2.22 3.94
C PRO A 358 16.44 -0.68 3.81
N TYR A 359 15.72 -0.20 2.79
CA TYR A 359 15.36 1.21 2.59
C TYR A 359 14.71 1.91 3.80
N ALA A 360 14.02 1.18 4.69
CA ALA A 360 13.25 1.75 5.80
C ALA A 360 14.00 1.79 7.13
N VAL A 361 15.24 1.30 7.20
CA VAL A 361 16.02 1.22 8.45
C VAL A 361 16.67 2.57 8.77
N GLU A 362 16.70 2.99 10.04
CA GLU A 362 17.51 4.15 10.43
C GLU A 362 18.97 3.72 10.61
N ARG A 363 19.92 4.39 9.95
CA ARG A 363 21.33 4.04 10.02
C ARG A 363 22.00 4.74 11.18
N ALA A 364 22.46 3.96 12.15
CA ALA A 364 23.23 4.42 13.30
C ALA A 364 24.37 3.44 13.58
N TYR A 365 25.61 3.84 13.31
CA TYR A 365 26.78 2.99 13.42
C TYR A 365 27.76 3.50 14.48
N ALA A 366 28.33 2.59 15.25
CA ALA A 366 29.27 2.94 16.31
C ALA A 366 30.66 3.24 15.72
N VAL A 367 31.22 4.39 16.07
CA VAL A 367 32.59 4.79 15.72
C VAL A 367 33.43 4.72 17.00
N PRO A 368 34.48 3.89 17.06
CA PRO A 368 35.25 3.68 18.27
C PRO A 368 36.06 4.93 18.64
N ALA A 369 36.27 5.15 19.95
CA ALA A 369 37.04 6.29 20.46
C ALA A 369 38.43 6.42 19.83
N ALA A 370 39.08 5.29 19.57
CA ALA A 370 40.39 5.22 18.92
C ALA A 370 40.44 5.89 17.54
N ALA A 371 39.34 5.89 16.79
CA ALA A 371 39.27 6.54 15.48
C ALA A 371 39.14 8.07 15.57
N THR A 372 38.78 8.62 16.74
CA THR A 372 38.39 10.03 16.87
C THR A 372 39.43 10.91 17.54
N GLY A 373 40.62 10.37 17.81
CA GLY A 373 41.69 11.06 18.53
C GLY A 373 42.36 12.16 17.71
N ASP A 374 42.46 11.96 16.39
CA ASP A 374 43.28 12.79 15.50
C ASP A 374 42.61 14.12 15.10
N GLY A 375 41.36 14.34 15.52
CA GLY A 375 40.65 15.61 15.36
C GLY A 375 40.06 15.84 13.97
N GLU A 376 40.28 14.94 13.02
CA GLU A 376 39.59 14.86 11.73
C GLU A 376 39.22 13.40 11.42
N LEU A 377 38.16 13.19 10.63
CA LEU A 377 37.72 11.89 10.14
C LEU A 377 37.45 11.95 8.64
N VAL A 378 37.73 10.86 7.93
CA VAL A 378 37.20 10.58 6.60
C VAL A 378 36.02 9.63 6.73
N ILE A 379 34.83 10.08 6.37
CA ILE A 379 33.66 9.22 6.26
C ILE A 379 33.47 8.86 4.79
N ALA A 380 33.33 7.57 4.50
CA ALA A 380 32.91 7.09 3.19
C ALA A 380 31.69 6.19 3.35
N VAL A 381 30.68 6.37 2.51
CA VAL A 381 29.47 5.54 2.50
C VAL A 381 29.27 5.05 1.08
N ARG A 382 29.25 3.73 0.92
CA ARG A 382 28.81 3.11 -0.32
C ARG A 382 27.32 2.83 -0.20
N VAL A 383 26.54 3.41 -1.11
CA VAL A 383 25.12 3.11 -1.28
C VAL A 383 24.96 2.19 -2.48
N PHE A 384 24.12 1.17 -2.33
CA PHE A 384 23.79 0.23 -3.38
C PHE A 384 22.28 0.20 -3.59
N ASP A 385 21.88 0.41 -4.83
CA ASP A 385 20.52 0.38 -5.33
C ASP A 385 20.39 -0.74 -6.37
N ASP A 386 19.42 -1.65 -6.18
CA ASP A 386 19.14 -2.74 -7.13
C ASP A 386 18.01 -2.36 -8.10
N TYR A 387 17.12 -1.46 -7.69
CA TYR A 387 16.09 -0.87 -8.54
C TYR A 387 15.46 0.34 -7.86
N GLY A 388 15.30 1.42 -8.60
CA GLY A 388 14.61 2.62 -8.12
C GLY A 388 15.56 3.80 -8.11
N GLU A 389 15.30 4.79 -7.25
CA GLU A 389 16.11 6.02 -7.25
C GLU A 389 17.38 5.90 -6.39
N GLY A 390 17.37 5.02 -5.38
CA GLY A 390 18.41 4.86 -4.38
C GLY A 390 18.83 6.16 -3.65
N GLY A 391 19.83 6.07 -2.78
CA GLY A 391 20.46 7.22 -2.12
C GLY A 391 19.98 7.49 -0.69
N PHE A 392 20.34 8.66 -0.17
CA PHE A 392 19.95 9.09 1.17
C PHE A 392 18.53 9.63 1.14
N THR A 393 17.62 8.99 1.87
CA THR A 393 16.17 9.31 1.89
C THR A 393 15.66 9.73 3.26
N GLY A 394 16.51 9.67 4.29
CA GLY A 394 16.20 10.18 5.63
C GLY A 394 16.16 11.70 5.71
N ARG A 395 15.82 12.24 6.89
CA ARG A 395 15.76 13.68 7.09
C ARG A 395 17.15 14.27 7.24
N ARG A 396 17.28 15.53 6.85
CA ARG A 396 18.54 16.27 6.93
C ARG A 396 19.11 16.33 8.34
N GLU A 397 18.26 16.45 9.36
CA GLU A 397 18.63 16.48 10.77
C GLU A 397 19.11 15.14 11.35
N ASP A 398 18.90 14.02 10.62
CA ASP A 398 19.36 12.70 11.03
C ASP A 398 20.84 12.46 10.72
N LEU A 399 21.40 13.22 9.77
CA LEU A 399 22.81 13.15 9.38
C LEU A 399 23.69 13.87 10.41
N ARG A 400 24.20 13.12 11.39
CA ARG A 400 25.00 13.68 12.49
C ARG A 400 25.98 12.69 13.12
N LEU A 401 27.07 13.24 13.67
CA LEU A 401 27.97 12.54 14.59
C LEU A 401 27.64 12.97 16.03
N GLY A 402 27.32 12.01 16.90
CA GLY A 402 26.98 12.30 18.29
C GLY A 402 27.79 11.48 19.29
N ALA A 403 28.00 12.04 20.47
CA ALA A 403 28.43 11.31 21.66
C ALA A 403 27.40 11.53 22.77
N GLU A 404 27.28 10.59 23.70
CA GLU A 404 26.40 10.76 24.86
C GLU A 404 26.78 12.02 25.65
N GLY A 405 25.79 12.86 25.97
CA GLY A 405 25.97 14.10 26.74
C GLY A 405 26.68 15.24 25.99
N VAL A 406 26.93 15.12 24.68
CA VAL A 406 27.56 16.16 23.85
C VAL A 406 26.62 16.56 22.71
N ALA A 407 26.54 17.86 22.41
CA ALA A 407 25.79 18.34 21.26
C ALA A 407 26.31 17.66 19.96
N PRO A 408 25.43 17.09 19.13
CA PRO A 408 25.85 16.39 17.93
C PRO A 408 26.36 17.37 16.86
N LEU A 409 27.34 16.93 16.09
CA LEU A 409 27.83 17.63 14.90
C LEU A 409 26.97 17.25 13.71
N ALA A 410 26.29 18.22 13.10
CA ALA A 410 25.58 18.01 11.83
C ALA A 410 26.59 17.73 10.71
N ILE A 411 26.31 16.74 9.87
CA ILE A 411 27.20 16.33 8.78
C ILE A 411 26.49 16.31 7.43
N ALA A 412 25.28 16.86 7.30
CA ALA A 412 24.51 16.80 6.05
C ALA A 412 25.19 17.47 4.85
N ASP A 413 25.98 18.54 5.07
CA ASP A 413 26.56 19.35 3.99
C ASP A 413 27.96 18.96 3.59
N GLY A 414 28.40 19.35 2.39
CA GLY A 414 29.79 19.31 1.95
C GLY A 414 30.32 17.89 1.77
N TRP A 415 29.49 17.02 1.19
CA TRP A 415 29.90 15.71 0.70
C TRP A 415 30.40 15.80 -0.73
N ARG A 416 31.09 14.74 -1.15
CA ARG A 416 31.38 14.45 -2.55
C ARG A 416 30.80 13.11 -2.91
N ALA A 417 30.26 12.97 -4.12
CA ALA A 417 29.64 11.75 -4.58
C ALA A 417 30.11 11.34 -5.99
N ARG A 418 30.11 10.02 -6.22
CA ARG A 418 30.42 9.42 -7.52
C ARG A 418 29.59 8.15 -7.74
N ILE A 419 29.01 8.04 -8.94
CA ILE A 419 28.35 6.82 -9.41
C ILE A 419 29.41 5.86 -9.95
N THR A 420 29.43 4.62 -9.47
CA THR A 420 30.50 3.64 -9.73
C THR A 420 29.99 2.27 -10.23
N GLY A 421 28.70 1.98 -10.07
CA GLY A 421 28.02 0.80 -10.67
C GLY A 421 27.25 1.15 -11.97
N PRO A 422 26.58 0.17 -12.63
CA PRO A 422 26.01 0.41 -13.95
C PRO A 422 24.93 1.51 -13.97
N ARG A 423 24.72 2.11 -15.15
CA ARG A 423 23.78 3.23 -15.39
C ARG A 423 22.51 2.77 -16.15
N LYS A 424 22.12 1.51 -15.92
CA LYS A 424 21.10 0.63 -16.56
C LYS A 424 21.32 0.20 -18.04
N PRO A 425 20.81 -0.99 -18.48
CA PRO A 425 20.03 -1.96 -17.72
C PRO A 425 20.85 -3.17 -17.22
N LEU A 426 20.74 -3.43 -15.93
CA LEU A 426 20.39 -4.78 -15.50
C LEU A 426 18.86 -4.87 -15.63
N GLY A 427 18.37 -5.44 -16.73
CA GLY A 427 16.93 -5.55 -17.06
C GLY A 427 16.19 -6.59 -16.23
N ARG A 428 16.56 -6.73 -14.96
CA ARG A 428 16.13 -7.64 -13.89
C ARG A 428 17.08 -7.34 -12.70
N PRO A 429 16.68 -7.57 -11.43
CA PRO A 429 17.58 -7.35 -10.29
C PRO A 429 18.89 -8.09 -10.54
N VAL A 430 20.00 -7.61 -10.00
CA VAL A 430 21.37 -8.17 -10.14
C VAL A 430 21.29 -9.69 -10.17
N VAL A 431 21.26 -10.21 -11.40
CA VAL A 431 20.75 -11.52 -11.80
C VAL A 431 19.69 -12.08 -10.83
N ALA A 432 18.39 -11.86 -11.05
CA ALA A 432 17.37 -12.60 -10.29
C ALA A 432 17.71 -14.10 -10.30
N PRO A 433 17.57 -14.84 -9.18
CA PRO A 433 17.57 -16.30 -9.25
C PRO A 433 16.67 -16.73 -10.41
N PRO A 434 16.96 -17.82 -11.14
CA PRO A 434 16.06 -18.30 -12.19
C PRO A 434 14.67 -18.60 -11.60
N GLY A 435 13.80 -17.58 -11.64
CA GLY A 435 12.44 -17.59 -11.13
C GLY A 435 11.47 -18.11 -12.18
N GLU A 436 10.20 -18.22 -11.81
CA GLU A 436 9.14 -18.35 -12.82
C GLU A 436 9.25 -17.18 -13.82
N PRO A 437 9.15 -17.40 -15.14
CA PRO A 437 9.01 -16.28 -16.05
C PRO A 437 7.72 -15.52 -15.73
N GLY A 438 7.83 -14.19 -15.81
CA GLY A 438 6.76 -13.29 -15.45
C GLY A 438 7.07 -12.45 -14.21
N PRO A 439 6.14 -11.57 -13.80
CA PRO A 439 6.29 -10.79 -12.59
C PRO A 439 6.23 -11.68 -11.34
N PRO A 440 6.71 -11.21 -10.17
CA PRO A 440 6.54 -11.90 -8.89
C PRO A 440 5.07 -12.30 -8.66
N ALA A 441 4.83 -13.41 -7.95
CA ALA A 441 3.49 -13.99 -7.79
C ALA A 441 2.41 -12.99 -7.32
N GLN A 442 2.77 -12.07 -6.42
CA GLN A 442 1.87 -11.03 -5.91
C GLN A 442 1.52 -9.94 -6.94
N ASN A 443 2.27 -9.84 -8.03
CA ASN A 443 2.02 -8.91 -9.14
C ASN A 443 1.42 -9.62 -10.36
N ARG A 444 1.28 -10.95 -10.32
CA ARG A 444 0.62 -11.70 -11.38
C ARG A 444 -0.89 -11.39 -11.41
N PRO A 445 -1.49 -11.17 -12.59
CA PRO A 445 -2.92 -10.86 -12.70
C PRO A 445 -3.81 -11.89 -11.98
N ALA A 446 -4.77 -11.39 -11.19
CA ALA A 446 -5.71 -12.12 -10.33
C ALA A 446 -5.13 -12.89 -9.12
N PHE A 447 -3.81 -12.98 -8.92
CA PHE A 447 -3.26 -13.86 -7.89
C PHE A 447 -3.60 -13.40 -6.46
N LEU A 448 -3.69 -12.09 -6.21
CA LEU A 448 -4.06 -11.56 -4.90
C LEU A 448 -5.57 -11.56 -4.69
N TYR A 449 -6.36 -11.34 -5.74
CA TYR A 449 -7.80 -11.61 -5.67
C TYR A 449 -8.05 -13.04 -5.20
N ASN A 450 -7.38 -13.99 -5.84
CA ASN A 450 -7.54 -15.41 -5.57
C ASN A 450 -7.13 -15.79 -4.14
N GLY A 451 -5.97 -15.33 -3.68
CA GLY A 451 -5.40 -15.74 -2.40
C GLY A 451 -5.93 -14.96 -1.19
N MET A 452 -6.36 -13.71 -1.37
CA MET A 452 -6.70 -12.81 -0.26
C MET A 452 -8.16 -12.34 -0.25
N ILE A 453 -8.83 -12.29 -1.40
CA ILE A 453 -10.16 -11.65 -1.53
C ILE A 453 -11.26 -12.69 -1.76
N ALA A 454 -11.04 -13.67 -2.64
CA ALA A 454 -12.06 -14.64 -3.05
C ALA A 454 -12.72 -15.35 -1.86
N GLY A 455 -11.93 -15.76 -0.86
CA GLY A 455 -12.43 -16.40 0.35
C GLY A 455 -13.28 -15.48 1.26
N LEU A 456 -13.16 -14.16 1.12
CA LEU A 456 -13.94 -13.20 1.92
C LEU A 456 -15.31 -12.89 1.31
N THR A 457 -15.55 -13.24 0.04
CA THR A 457 -16.74 -12.85 -0.73
C THR A 457 -18.06 -13.43 -0.20
N ARG A 458 -17.98 -14.47 0.64
CA ARG A 458 -19.13 -15.09 1.32
C ARG A 458 -19.49 -14.42 2.65
N THR A 459 -18.62 -13.56 3.16
CA THR A 459 -18.87 -12.81 4.39
C THR A 459 -19.63 -11.53 4.04
N PRO A 460 -20.84 -11.31 4.59
CA PRO A 460 -21.56 -10.07 4.39
C PRO A 460 -20.76 -8.89 4.95
N VAL A 461 -20.73 -7.80 4.18
CA VAL A 461 -20.02 -6.56 4.50
C VAL A 461 -20.89 -5.36 4.19
N ALA A 462 -20.67 -4.24 4.86
CA ALA A 462 -21.30 -2.95 4.63
C ALA A 462 -20.75 -2.29 3.36
N GLY A 463 -19.42 -2.32 3.17
CA GLY A 463 -18.72 -1.70 2.04
C GLY A 463 -17.24 -2.07 1.97
N ILE A 464 -16.54 -1.45 1.02
CA ILE A 464 -15.10 -1.61 0.76
C ILE A 464 -14.42 -0.24 0.84
N ILE A 465 -13.25 -0.18 1.48
CA ILE A 465 -12.31 0.94 1.39
C ILE A 465 -11.04 0.51 0.65
N TRP A 466 -10.56 1.36 -0.26
CA TRP A 466 -9.48 1.02 -1.18
C TRP A 466 -8.43 2.13 -1.31
N TYR A 467 -7.14 1.78 -1.25
CA TYR A 467 -6.05 2.73 -1.52
C TYR A 467 -4.94 2.07 -2.34
N GLN A 468 -4.94 2.38 -3.64
CA GLN A 468 -3.97 1.92 -4.63
C GLN A 468 -4.02 2.82 -5.88
N GLY A 469 -2.91 2.86 -6.61
CA GLY A 469 -2.83 3.38 -7.98
C GLY A 469 -1.37 3.55 -8.44
N GLU A 470 -0.44 3.62 -7.49
CA GLU A 470 0.95 3.95 -7.72
C GLU A 470 1.66 2.92 -8.61
N SER A 471 1.39 1.62 -8.40
CA SER A 471 1.97 0.56 -9.22
C SER A 471 1.42 0.46 -10.65
N ASP A 472 0.39 1.26 -10.99
CA ASP A 472 -0.17 1.35 -12.33
C ASP A 472 0.15 2.69 -13.02
N ALA A 473 0.93 3.58 -12.37
CA ALA A 473 1.22 4.92 -12.89
C ALA A 473 1.97 4.96 -14.22
N GLY A 474 2.64 3.87 -14.61
CA GLY A 474 3.24 3.74 -15.94
C GLY A 474 2.26 3.43 -17.08
N GLU A 475 1.00 3.07 -16.77
CA GLU A 475 0.00 2.60 -17.73
C GLU A 475 -1.40 3.22 -17.46
N PRO A 476 -1.53 4.56 -17.39
CA PRO A 476 -2.74 5.23 -16.92
C PRO A 476 -3.99 4.97 -17.77
N GLU A 477 -3.83 4.80 -19.09
CA GLU A 477 -4.95 4.47 -19.98
C GLU A 477 -5.52 3.09 -19.68
N ARG A 478 -4.64 2.10 -19.40
CA ARG A 478 -5.08 0.78 -18.95
C ARG A 478 -5.77 0.89 -17.60
N TYR A 479 -5.21 1.68 -16.68
CA TYR A 479 -5.76 1.87 -15.34
C TYR A 479 -7.17 2.48 -15.37
N ARG A 480 -7.42 3.44 -16.27
CA ARG A 480 -8.75 4.06 -16.49
C ARG A 480 -9.84 3.03 -16.79
N THR A 481 -9.51 1.95 -17.49
CA THR A 481 -10.43 0.83 -17.77
C THR A 481 -10.45 -0.20 -16.64
N LEU A 482 -9.25 -0.55 -16.13
CA LEU A 482 -9.04 -1.59 -15.14
C LEU A 482 -9.67 -1.27 -13.79
N PHE A 483 -9.60 -0.03 -13.29
CA PHE A 483 -10.08 0.30 -11.96
C PHE A 483 -11.63 0.21 -11.84
N PRO A 484 -12.43 0.77 -12.77
CA PRO A 484 -13.88 0.50 -12.81
C PRO A 484 -14.23 -0.98 -12.96
N LEU A 485 -13.44 -1.74 -13.73
CA LEU A 485 -13.61 -3.18 -13.90
C LEU A 485 -13.37 -3.95 -12.58
N LEU A 486 -12.33 -3.60 -11.83
CA LEU A 486 -12.05 -4.14 -10.50
C LEU A 486 -13.25 -3.95 -9.57
N ILE A 487 -13.75 -2.71 -9.45
CA ILE A 487 -14.89 -2.37 -8.58
C ILE A 487 -16.12 -3.22 -8.92
N ARG A 488 -16.47 -3.29 -10.21
CA ARG A 488 -17.62 -4.10 -10.68
C ARG A 488 -17.43 -5.58 -10.42
N SER A 489 -16.23 -6.11 -10.65
CA SER A 489 -15.94 -7.54 -10.44
C SER A 489 -16.02 -7.96 -8.97
N TRP A 490 -15.61 -7.10 -8.04
CA TRP A 490 -15.77 -7.37 -6.61
C TRP A 490 -17.25 -7.33 -6.20
N ARG A 491 -17.99 -6.34 -6.68
CA ARG A 491 -19.44 -6.27 -6.47
C ARG A 491 -20.17 -7.52 -6.95
N GLU A 492 -19.80 -8.02 -8.12
CA GLU A 492 -20.30 -9.29 -8.66
C GLU A 492 -19.93 -10.47 -7.75
N ALA A 493 -18.68 -10.55 -7.30
CA ALA A 493 -18.23 -11.62 -6.40
C ALA A 493 -18.98 -11.65 -5.06
N TRP A 494 -19.32 -10.49 -4.50
CA TRP A 494 -20.16 -10.36 -3.31
C TRP A 494 -21.68 -10.45 -3.60
N GLY A 495 -22.10 -10.60 -4.85
CA GLY A 495 -23.51 -10.60 -5.24
C GLY A 495 -24.24 -9.28 -4.94
N ARG A 496 -23.50 -8.16 -4.90
CA ARG A 496 -23.98 -6.84 -4.48
C ARG A 496 -23.59 -5.74 -5.48
N PRO A 497 -24.41 -5.47 -6.51
CA PRO A 497 -24.09 -4.50 -7.57
C PRO A 497 -23.93 -3.05 -7.07
N ALA A 498 -24.51 -2.72 -5.91
CA ALA A 498 -24.39 -1.42 -5.25
C ALA A 498 -23.66 -1.53 -3.89
N LEU A 499 -22.69 -2.45 -3.74
CA LEU A 499 -21.80 -2.44 -2.58
C LEU A 499 -20.99 -1.13 -2.57
N PRO A 500 -21.10 -0.29 -1.52
CA PRO A 500 -20.30 0.92 -1.40
C PRO A 500 -18.81 0.62 -1.58
N PHE A 501 -18.16 1.39 -2.46
CA PHE A 501 -16.74 1.25 -2.75
C PHE A 501 -16.09 2.62 -2.63
N LEU A 502 -15.48 2.89 -1.49
CA LEU A 502 -14.86 4.17 -1.17
C LEU A 502 -13.35 4.05 -1.40
N PHE A 503 -12.73 5.03 -2.03
CA PHE A 503 -11.31 4.95 -2.34
C PHE A 503 -10.59 6.28 -2.18
N VAL A 504 -9.27 6.23 -2.12
CA VAL A 504 -8.40 7.39 -1.92
C VAL A 504 -7.75 7.77 -3.24
N GLN A 505 -7.83 9.05 -3.62
CA GLN A 505 -7.09 9.58 -4.77
C GLN A 505 -5.59 9.64 -4.45
N LEU A 506 -4.71 9.40 -5.41
CA LEU A 506 -3.27 9.43 -5.15
C LEU A 506 -2.80 10.80 -4.62
N ALA A 507 -1.97 10.74 -3.58
CA ALA A 507 -1.31 11.90 -2.97
C ALA A 507 -0.34 12.59 -3.93
N ARG A 508 0.22 13.72 -3.50
CA ARG A 508 1.38 14.34 -4.17
C ARG A 508 2.63 13.48 -3.96
N PHE A 509 3.53 13.47 -4.94
CA PHE A 509 4.77 12.68 -4.87
C PHE A 509 5.92 13.35 -5.62
N ARG A 510 7.14 13.19 -5.11
CA ARG A 510 8.42 13.80 -5.56
C ARG A 510 8.52 15.30 -5.31
N ALA A 511 9.76 15.81 -5.29
CA ALA A 511 10.01 17.25 -5.27
C ALA A 511 9.32 17.96 -6.45
N PRO A 512 8.81 19.19 -6.27
CA PRO A 512 8.21 19.94 -7.36
C PRO A 512 9.21 20.21 -8.49
N LEU A 513 8.79 19.94 -9.73
CA LEU A 513 9.68 19.90 -10.89
C LEU A 513 9.87 21.26 -11.60
N GLY A 514 9.85 22.36 -10.85
CA GLY A 514 9.98 23.74 -11.34
C GLY A 514 8.67 24.32 -11.91
N GLU A 515 8.77 25.43 -12.65
CA GLU A 515 7.62 26.23 -13.11
C GLU A 515 7.02 25.80 -14.46
N ALA A 516 7.47 24.70 -15.06
CA ALA A 516 6.96 24.22 -16.35
C ALA A 516 5.83 23.20 -16.18
N PHE A 517 4.82 23.24 -17.05
CA PHE A 517 3.77 22.22 -17.08
C PHE A 517 4.36 20.84 -17.39
N ARG A 518 3.92 19.81 -16.67
CA ARG A 518 4.31 18.41 -16.90
C ARG A 518 3.10 17.48 -16.87
N ASP A 519 3.14 16.49 -17.75
CA ASP A 519 2.19 15.39 -17.84
C ASP A 519 3.00 14.09 -17.73
N ASP A 520 3.30 13.70 -16.50
CA ASP A 520 4.30 12.69 -16.12
C ASP A 520 3.66 11.39 -15.58
N GLY A 521 2.40 11.13 -15.96
CA GLY A 521 1.67 9.88 -15.67
C GLY A 521 0.86 9.89 -14.38
N TRP A 522 1.23 10.71 -13.39
CA TRP A 522 0.54 10.75 -12.10
C TRP A 522 -0.82 11.47 -12.14
N GLY A 523 -0.89 12.61 -12.84
CA GLY A 523 -2.14 13.31 -13.14
C GLY A 523 -3.17 12.42 -13.84
N PRO A 524 -2.81 11.71 -14.92
CA PRO A 524 -3.66 10.73 -15.58
C PRO A 524 -4.20 9.62 -14.65
N ILE A 525 -3.44 9.15 -13.66
CA ILE A 525 -3.96 8.19 -12.67
C ILE A 525 -5.01 8.85 -11.77
N ARG A 526 -4.75 10.06 -11.25
CA ARG A 526 -5.74 10.80 -10.45
C ARG A 526 -7.02 11.06 -11.23
N ASP A 527 -6.91 11.32 -12.53
CA ASP A 527 -8.06 11.48 -13.44
C ASP A 527 -8.79 10.14 -13.68
N ALA A 528 -8.07 9.03 -13.85
CA ALA A 528 -8.67 7.70 -13.93
C ALA A 528 -9.45 7.34 -12.64
N GLN A 529 -8.94 7.73 -11.47
CA GLN A 529 -9.65 7.60 -10.19
C GLN A 529 -10.90 8.49 -10.14
N ALA A 530 -10.80 9.75 -10.59
CA ALA A 530 -11.95 10.65 -10.68
C ALA A 530 -13.01 10.15 -11.69
N HIS A 531 -12.57 9.59 -12.81
CA HIS A 531 -13.42 8.96 -13.81
C HIS A 531 -14.19 7.77 -13.23
N ALA A 532 -13.53 6.90 -12.47
CA ALA A 532 -14.20 5.82 -11.76
C ALA A 532 -15.26 6.37 -10.79
N ASN A 533 -14.94 7.43 -10.03
CA ASN A 533 -15.89 8.05 -9.12
C ASN A 533 -17.12 8.65 -9.83
N ALA A 534 -16.92 9.22 -11.02
CA ALA A 534 -17.98 9.88 -11.78
C ALA A 534 -18.87 8.91 -12.55
N THR A 535 -18.35 7.73 -12.94
CA THR A 535 -19.03 6.82 -13.87
C THR A 535 -19.49 5.50 -13.24
N VAL A 536 -18.95 5.14 -12.08
CA VAL A 536 -19.34 3.92 -11.36
C VAL A 536 -20.26 4.31 -10.19
N PRO A 537 -21.51 3.84 -10.14
CA PRO A 537 -22.42 4.19 -9.04
C PRO A 537 -21.93 3.70 -7.67
N ALA A 538 -22.43 4.28 -6.58
CA ALA A 538 -22.13 3.90 -5.19
C ALA A 538 -20.63 3.89 -4.86
N THR A 539 -19.88 4.81 -5.45
CA THR A 539 -18.48 5.10 -5.12
C THR A 539 -18.35 6.45 -4.42
N GLY A 540 -17.28 6.61 -3.66
CA GLY A 540 -16.86 7.89 -3.12
C GLY A 540 -15.34 7.98 -3.16
N MET A 541 -14.80 9.17 -3.40
CA MET A 541 -13.37 9.39 -3.54
C MET A 541 -12.88 10.41 -2.52
N ALA A 542 -12.02 9.98 -1.61
CA ALA A 542 -11.32 10.86 -0.70
C ALA A 542 -10.15 11.52 -1.45
N VAL A 543 -10.27 12.82 -1.72
CA VAL A 543 -9.17 13.66 -2.22
C VAL A 543 -8.24 13.97 -1.05
N ILE A 544 -6.93 13.86 -1.25
CA ILE A 544 -5.92 13.99 -0.18
C ILE A 544 -4.70 14.81 -0.61
N LEU A 545 -4.85 15.68 -1.61
CA LEU A 545 -3.73 16.48 -2.10
C LEU A 545 -3.14 17.38 -1.03
N ASP A 546 -3.93 17.82 -0.06
CA ASP A 546 -3.50 18.68 1.05
C ASP A 546 -2.81 17.91 2.21
N LEU A 547 -2.77 16.57 2.18
CA LEU A 547 -2.25 15.74 3.28
C LEU A 547 -0.79 15.31 3.06
N ASP A 548 0.10 16.28 2.86
CA ASP A 548 1.49 16.03 2.42
C ASP A 548 2.41 15.36 3.43
N ASP A 549 3.46 14.74 2.87
CA ASP A 549 4.74 14.58 3.54
C ASP A 549 5.55 15.88 3.40
N PRO A 550 6.08 16.47 4.50
CA PRO A 550 6.78 17.75 4.47
C PRO A 550 8.05 17.76 3.62
N ASP A 551 8.63 16.59 3.32
CA ASP A 551 9.86 16.45 2.53
C ASP A 551 9.57 16.07 1.06
N PHE A 552 8.29 15.86 0.70
CA PHE A 552 7.76 15.56 -0.65
C PHE A 552 8.36 14.34 -1.38
N ASN A 553 9.26 13.60 -0.74
CA ASN A 553 10.01 12.52 -1.37
C ASN A 553 9.54 11.11 -0.96
N ASP A 554 8.57 11.00 -0.04
CA ASP A 554 7.90 9.73 0.24
C ASP A 554 6.57 9.63 -0.51
N ILE A 555 6.38 8.51 -1.21
CA ILE A 555 5.12 8.15 -1.90
C ILE A 555 4.01 7.77 -0.90
N HIS A 556 4.35 7.66 0.39
CA HIS A 556 3.44 7.32 1.49
C HIS A 556 3.21 8.52 2.41
N PRO A 557 2.15 9.33 2.22
CA PRO A 557 1.91 10.48 3.10
C PRO A 557 1.73 10.03 4.57
N GLY A 558 2.37 10.72 5.51
CA GLY A 558 2.39 10.35 6.92
C GLY A 558 1.02 10.45 7.61
N ASN A 559 0.21 11.46 7.26
CA ASN A 559 -1.10 11.73 7.87
C ASN A 559 -2.18 10.73 7.43
N LYS A 560 -2.09 9.49 7.94
CA LYS A 560 -3.10 8.45 7.72
C LYS A 560 -4.39 8.67 8.51
N THR A 561 -4.33 9.49 9.57
CA THR A 561 -5.49 9.84 10.38
C THR A 561 -6.56 10.51 9.53
N ASP A 562 -6.21 11.57 8.81
CA ASP A 562 -7.19 12.32 8.02
C ASP A 562 -7.62 11.57 6.75
N VAL A 563 -6.76 10.71 6.19
CA VAL A 563 -7.15 9.78 5.12
C VAL A 563 -8.28 8.86 5.60
N GLY A 564 -8.12 8.22 6.75
CA GLY A 564 -9.15 7.35 7.34
C GLY A 564 -10.44 8.10 7.68
N ARG A 565 -10.33 9.31 8.25
CA ARG A 565 -11.49 10.16 8.56
C ARG A 565 -12.26 10.59 7.32
N ARG A 566 -11.59 10.92 6.21
CA ARG A 566 -12.27 11.30 4.95
C ARG A 566 -13.07 10.14 4.37
N LEU A 567 -12.50 8.93 4.41
CA LEU A 567 -13.26 7.72 4.04
C LEU A 567 -14.46 7.48 4.97
N ALA A 568 -14.32 7.74 6.27
CA ALA A 568 -15.44 7.60 7.21
C ALA A 568 -16.54 8.63 6.96
N ARG A 569 -16.20 9.89 6.63
CA ARG A 569 -17.16 10.91 6.23
C ARG A 569 -17.94 10.51 4.97
N LEU A 570 -17.26 9.93 3.98
CA LEU A 570 -17.92 9.36 2.79
C LEU A 570 -18.90 8.25 3.19
N ALA A 571 -18.50 7.33 4.06
CA ALA A 571 -19.41 6.27 4.54
C ALA A 571 -20.61 6.86 5.30
N LEU A 572 -20.38 7.78 6.23
CA LEU A 572 -21.42 8.46 7.02
C LEU A 572 -22.46 9.14 6.12
N ARG A 573 -22.01 9.87 5.10
CA ARG A 573 -22.89 10.53 4.12
C ARG A 573 -23.60 9.53 3.21
N ASP A 574 -22.84 8.68 2.52
CA ASP A 574 -23.34 7.91 1.37
C ASP A 574 -24.00 6.57 1.76
N VAL A 575 -23.64 6.02 2.93
CA VAL A 575 -24.16 4.73 3.42
C VAL A 575 -25.15 4.93 4.57
N TYR A 576 -24.88 5.89 5.45
CA TYR A 576 -25.67 6.10 6.68
C TYR A 576 -26.55 7.35 6.64
N GLY A 577 -26.54 8.11 5.53
CA GLY A 577 -27.42 9.27 5.30
C GLY A 577 -27.21 10.41 6.30
N ARG A 578 -26.01 10.53 6.88
CA ARG A 578 -25.67 11.61 7.80
C ARG A 578 -25.36 12.89 7.04
N ASP A 579 -25.77 14.02 7.62
CA ASP A 579 -25.42 15.35 7.11
C ASP A 579 -24.00 15.71 7.53
N VAL A 580 -23.02 15.24 6.76
CA VAL A 580 -21.59 15.50 6.97
C VAL A 580 -20.92 15.84 5.65
N ALA A 581 -20.09 16.88 5.67
CA ALA A 581 -19.24 17.24 4.53
C ALA A 581 -18.17 16.16 4.31
N ALA A 582 -18.19 15.53 3.13
CA ALA A 582 -17.31 14.41 2.81
C ALA A 582 -16.43 14.66 1.58
N GLU A 583 -16.73 15.68 0.79
CA GLU A 583 -16.01 16.04 -0.44
C GLU A 583 -15.88 17.56 -0.54
N GLY A 584 -14.83 18.01 -1.23
CA GLY A 584 -14.62 19.42 -1.54
C GLY A 584 -15.38 19.87 -2.80
N PRO A 585 -15.05 21.05 -3.33
CA PRO A 585 -15.72 21.63 -4.50
C PRO A 585 -15.72 20.70 -5.71
N ARG A 586 -16.87 20.63 -6.40
CA ARG A 586 -17.02 19.87 -7.65
C ARG A 586 -17.24 20.81 -8.82
N VAL A 587 -16.46 20.61 -9.88
CA VAL A 587 -16.62 21.36 -11.12
C VAL A 587 -17.88 20.89 -11.85
N ALA A 588 -18.75 21.84 -12.19
CA ALA A 588 -19.96 21.62 -12.97
C ALA A 588 -19.71 21.78 -14.49
N GLY A 589 -18.72 22.59 -14.87
CA GLY A 589 -18.32 22.77 -16.26
C GLY A 589 -17.43 23.99 -16.47
N VAL A 590 -16.95 24.17 -17.70
CA VAL A 590 -16.09 25.29 -18.08
C VAL A 590 -16.62 25.96 -19.33
N VAL A 591 -16.71 27.29 -19.32
CA VAL A 591 -17.16 28.10 -20.47
C VAL A 591 -16.16 29.20 -20.79
N ARG A 592 -16.11 29.60 -22.06
CA ARG A 592 -15.28 30.74 -22.49
C ARG A 592 -16.03 32.05 -22.28
N ARG A 593 -15.34 33.07 -21.75
CA ARG A 593 -15.83 34.46 -21.68
C ARG A 593 -14.74 35.40 -22.22
N GLY A 594 -14.77 35.66 -23.53
CA GLY A 594 -13.68 36.38 -24.21
C GLY A 594 -12.37 35.62 -24.08
N ARG A 595 -11.32 36.27 -23.58
CA ARG A 595 -9.99 35.66 -23.35
C ARG A 595 -9.88 34.85 -22.05
N ALA A 596 -10.96 34.77 -21.27
CA ALA A 596 -10.96 34.06 -19.99
C ALA A 596 -11.69 32.72 -20.10
N ALA A 597 -11.21 31.72 -19.38
CA ALA A 597 -11.98 30.53 -19.05
C ALA A 597 -12.71 30.77 -17.72
N VAL A 598 -13.98 30.37 -17.63
CA VAL A 598 -14.76 30.41 -16.40
C VAL A 598 -15.12 28.99 -15.99
N VAL A 599 -14.52 28.54 -14.88
CA VAL A 599 -14.79 27.24 -14.27
C VAL A 599 -15.94 27.43 -13.29
N ARG A 600 -17.07 26.76 -13.54
CA ARG A 600 -18.23 26.79 -12.65
C ARG A 600 -18.22 25.59 -11.74
N PHE A 601 -18.60 25.80 -10.49
CA PHE A 601 -18.75 24.75 -9.49
C PHE A 601 -20.23 24.51 -9.20
N ASP A 602 -20.54 23.41 -8.51
CA ASP A 602 -21.91 23.11 -8.10
C ASP A 602 -22.48 24.26 -7.24
N ALA A 603 -23.57 24.86 -7.70
CA ALA A 603 -24.22 25.99 -7.04
C ALA A 603 -24.87 25.63 -5.69
N ALA A 604 -25.07 24.33 -5.41
CA ALA A 604 -25.54 23.86 -4.11
C ALA A 604 -24.40 23.71 -3.07
N ALA A 605 -23.13 23.81 -3.50
CA ALA A 605 -21.98 23.70 -2.62
C ALA A 605 -21.72 25.02 -1.84
N PRO A 606 -20.98 24.96 -0.72
CA PRO A 606 -20.53 26.17 -0.04
C PRO A 606 -19.66 27.04 -0.96
N PRO A 607 -19.59 28.37 -0.74
CA PRO A 607 -18.74 29.25 -1.52
C PRO A 607 -17.27 28.81 -1.52
N LEU A 608 -16.64 28.92 -2.68
CA LEU A 608 -15.22 28.67 -2.88
C LEU A 608 -14.37 29.57 -1.97
N ARG A 609 -13.28 29.01 -1.47
CA ARG A 609 -12.24 29.74 -0.76
C ARG A 609 -10.87 29.09 -0.98
N THR A 610 -9.83 29.77 -0.53
CA THR A 610 -8.50 29.17 -0.38
C THR A 610 -8.23 28.92 1.10
N ASP A 611 -7.50 27.86 1.40
CA ASP A 611 -7.13 27.50 2.79
C ASP A 611 -6.01 28.40 3.36
N ASP A 612 -5.26 29.06 2.49
CA ASP A 612 -4.16 29.98 2.82
C ASP A 612 -4.50 31.48 2.62
N GLY A 613 -5.68 31.78 2.08
CA GLY A 613 -6.12 33.15 1.76
C GLY A 613 -5.40 33.77 0.55
N ALA A 614 -4.54 33.04 -0.15
CA ALA A 614 -3.91 33.47 -1.39
C ALA A 614 -4.85 33.29 -2.59
N ALA A 615 -4.44 33.76 -3.77
CA ALA A 615 -5.16 33.47 -5.00
C ALA A 615 -5.13 31.95 -5.30
N PRO A 616 -6.19 31.37 -5.91
CA PRO A 616 -6.16 29.96 -6.30
C PRO A 616 -4.97 29.65 -7.22
N ALA A 617 -4.21 28.61 -6.91
CA ALA A 617 -2.99 28.25 -7.63
C ALA A 617 -3.16 26.98 -8.50
N GLU A 618 -2.09 26.62 -9.23
CA GLU A 618 -1.98 25.39 -10.04
C GLU A 618 -2.97 25.25 -11.20
N PHE A 619 -3.33 26.38 -11.81
CA PHE A 619 -4.12 26.41 -13.03
C PHE A 619 -3.27 26.63 -14.27
N TRP A 620 -3.64 25.95 -15.35
CA TRP A 620 -3.07 26.09 -16.68
C TRP A 620 -4.19 26.21 -17.72
N LEU A 621 -3.95 27.01 -18.75
CA LEU A 621 -4.80 27.11 -19.93
C LEU A 621 -4.05 26.58 -21.14
N ARG A 622 -4.74 25.78 -21.96
CA ARG A 622 -4.26 25.35 -23.26
C ARG A 622 -5.00 26.08 -24.38
N ALA A 623 -4.27 26.56 -25.38
CA ALA A 623 -4.81 27.12 -26.62
C ALA A 623 -5.00 26.04 -27.70
N ALA A 624 -5.78 26.35 -28.74
CA ALA A 624 -6.05 25.42 -29.85
C ALA A 624 -4.79 24.96 -30.60
N ASP A 625 -3.74 25.80 -30.61
CA ASP A 625 -2.44 25.48 -31.23
C ASP A 625 -1.54 24.57 -30.36
N GLY A 626 -2.02 24.19 -29.17
CA GLY A 626 -1.31 23.34 -28.21
C GLY A 626 -0.51 24.09 -27.16
N THR A 627 -0.38 25.42 -27.25
CA THR A 627 0.33 26.25 -26.26
C THR A 627 -0.30 26.09 -24.88
N ILE A 628 0.51 25.79 -23.86
CA ILE A 628 0.08 25.71 -22.46
C ILE A 628 0.76 26.82 -21.67
N ALA A 629 -0.01 27.60 -20.92
CA ALA A 629 0.51 28.67 -20.08
C ALA A 629 -0.12 28.63 -18.69
N ARG A 630 0.66 29.03 -17.67
CA ARG A 630 0.19 29.15 -16.29
C ARG A 630 -0.86 30.25 -16.23
N ALA A 631 -1.98 29.96 -15.57
CA ALA A 631 -3.13 30.84 -15.52
C ALA A 631 -3.24 31.53 -14.17
N ALA A 632 -3.48 32.84 -14.19
CA ALA A 632 -3.94 33.56 -13.01
C ALA A 632 -5.42 33.23 -12.79
N ALA A 633 -5.76 32.81 -11.56
CA ALA A 633 -7.10 32.46 -11.16
C ALA A 633 -7.65 33.44 -10.11
N ALA A 634 -8.93 33.75 -10.21
CA ALA A 634 -9.65 34.54 -9.21
C ALA A 634 -11.05 33.97 -8.99
N ILE A 635 -11.48 33.91 -7.72
CA ILE A 635 -12.86 33.54 -7.35
C ILE A 635 -13.78 34.70 -7.75
N GLU A 636 -14.83 34.42 -8.54
CA GLU A 636 -15.85 35.42 -8.88
C GLU A 636 -16.62 35.83 -7.60
N PRO A 637 -17.15 37.07 -7.52
CA PRO A 637 -17.77 37.59 -6.28
C PRO A 637 -18.91 36.75 -5.70
N ALA A 638 -19.61 35.98 -6.53
CA ALA A 638 -20.67 35.07 -6.09
C ALA A 638 -20.14 33.82 -5.36
N GLY A 639 -18.84 33.51 -5.49
CA GLY A 639 -18.19 32.40 -4.82
C GLY A 639 -18.44 31.03 -5.45
N ASP A 640 -19.06 30.95 -6.64
CA ASP A 640 -19.45 29.70 -7.32
C ASP A 640 -18.64 29.44 -8.60
N ALA A 641 -17.69 30.32 -8.95
CA ALA A 641 -16.90 30.22 -10.16
C ALA A 641 -15.48 30.78 -9.99
N LEU A 642 -14.57 30.28 -10.83
CA LEU A 642 -13.23 30.82 -11.03
C LEU A 642 -13.11 31.44 -12.41
N ARG A 643 -12.53 32.63 -12.48
CA ARG A 643 -12.11 33.27 -13.74
C ARG A 643 -10.61 33.07 -13.92
N LEU A 644 -10.23 32.48 -15.06
CA LEU A 644 -8.85 32.14 -15.42
C LEU A 644 -8.39 32.93 -16.65
N THR A 645 -7.17 33.47 -16.61
CA THR A 645 -6.50 34.08 -17.78
C THR A 645 -5.03 33.73 -17.79
N ALA A 646 -4.43 33.51 -18.95
CA ALA A 646 -3.00 33.20 -19.09
C ALA A 646 -2.34 34.08 -20.17
N PRO A 647 -1.13 34.60 -19.93
CA PRO A 647 -0.38 35.33 -20.96
C PRO A 647 -0.15 34.46 -22.20
N GLY A 648 -0.40 35.02 -23.39
CA GLY A 648 -0.20 34.31 -24.66
C GLY A 648 -1.29 33.30 -25.02
N VAL A 649 -2.36 33.17 -24.22
CA VAL A 649 -3.50 32.30 -24.51
C VAL A 649 -4.78 33.15 -24.63
N ASP A 650 -5.14 33.48 -25.87
CA ASP A 650 -6.26 34.38 -26.17
C ASP A 650 -7.57 33.63 -26.39
N GLU A 651 -7.47 32.41 -26.90
CA GLU A 651 -8.59 31.51 -27.14
C GLU A 651 -8.31 30.18 -26.43
N PRO A 652 -8.53 30.13 -25.10
CA PRO A 652 -8.32 28.89 -24.36
C PRO A 652 -9.37 27.86 -24.79
N VAL A 653 -8.93 26.60 -24.96
CA VAL A 653 -9.78 25.45 -25.30
C VAL A 653 -9.87 24.41 -24.19
N GLU A 654 -9.01 24.49 -23.18
CA GLU A 654 -8.97 23.55 -22.07
C GLU A 654 -8.41 24.21 -20.80
N VAL A 655 -8.97 23.82 -19.64
CA VAL A 655 -8.46 24.13 -18.29
C VAL A 655 -7.85 22.89 -17.68
N ILE A 656 -6.68 23.05 -17.07
CA ILE A 656 -5.97 21.99 -16.35
C ILE A 656 -5.69 22.49 -14.92
N TYR A 657 -6.02 21.68 -13.92
CA TYR A 657 -5.83 21.99 -12.49
C TYR A 657 -5.09 20.86 -11.77
N ALA A 658 -4.05 21.21 -11.00
CA ALA A 658 -3.31 20.33 -10.09
C ALA A 658 -2.85 18.99 -10.72
N TRP A 659 -2.39 19.04 -11.98
CA TRP A 659 -2.16 17.84 -12.80
C TRP A 659 -0.80 17.16 -12.60
N ALA A 660 0.24 17.90 -12.24
CA ALA A 660 1.58 17.35 -12.07
C ALA A 660 1.65 16.27 -10.98
N THR A 661 2.71 15.45 -10.95
CA THR A 661 2.97 14.51 -9.83
C THR A 661 2.96 15.24 -8.48
N ASN A 662 3.65 16.37 -8.38
CA ASN A 662 3.58 17.29 -7.24
C ASN A 662 3.16 18.70 -7.67
N PRO A 663 1.84 19.01 -7.65
CA PRO A 663 1.33 20.36 -7.88
C PRO A 663 1.63 21.27 -6.67
N ILE A 664 2.11 22.48 -6.93
CA ILE A 664 2.65 23.40 -5.93
C ILE A 664 1.57 24.35 -5.39
N GLY A 665 1.32 24.32 -4.08
CA GLY A 665 0.42 25.31 -3.45
C GLY A 665 -1.06 25.10 -3.80
N VAL A 666 -1.47 23.84 -3.97
CA VAL A 666 -2.88 23.47 -4.15
C VAL A 666 -3.68 23.92 -2.93
N ASN A 667 -4.44 25.00 -3.08
CA ASN A 667 -5.13 25.70 -1.98
C ASN A 667 -6.65 25.80 -2.17
N LEU A 668 -7.21 25.33 -3.28
CA LEU A 668 -8.64 25.52 -3.60
C LEU A 668 -9.55 24.57 -2.81
N THR A 669 -10.37 25.15 -1.95
CA THR A 669 -11.35 24.49 -1.07
C THR A 669 -12.69 25.23 -1.08
N ASP A 670 -13.57 24.89 -0.15
CA ASP A 670 -14.78 25.63 0.21
C ASP A 670 -14.95 25.68 1.74
N GLY A 671 -16.13 26.10 2.20
CA GLY A 671 -16.59 26.07 3.59
C GLY A 671 -16.23 24.82 4.42
N THR A 672 -16.08 23.66 3.78
CA THR A 672 -15.76 22.37 4.42
C THR A 672 -14.28 22.20 4.72
N GLY A 673 -13.40 22.94 4.03
CA GLY A 673 -11.94 22.79 4.11
C GLY A 673 -11.41 21.55 3.38
N LEU A 674 -12.22 20.85 2.60
CA LEU A 674 -11.77 19.74 1.77
C LEU A 674 -11.28 20.24 0.39
N PRO A 675 -10.22 19.66 -0.16
CA PRO A 675 -9.64 20.10 -1.42
C PRO A 675 -10.50 19.72 -2.64
N THR A 676 -10.40 20.56 -3.66
CA THR A 676 -10.88 20.24 -5.01
C THR A 676 -10.00 19.15 -5.64
N ALA A 677 -10.60 18.13 -6.27
CA ALA A 677 -9.85 17.11 -7.01
C ALA A 677 -9.19 17.72 -8.28
N PRO A 678 -8.05 17.19 -8.75
CA PRO A 678 -7.48 17.54 -10.05
C PRO A 678 -8.47 17.28 -11.18
N PHE A 679 -8.40 18.09 -12.22
CA PHE A 679 -9.19 17.90 -13.41
C PHE A 679 -8.51 18.49 -14.63
N ARG A 680 -8.91 17.96 -15.79
CA ARG A 680 -8.60 18.50 -17.10
C ARG A 680 -9.88 18.49 -17.92
N LEU A 681 -10.37 19.68 -18.27
CA LEU A 681 -11.69 19.83 -18.87
C LEU A 681 -11.65 20.70 -20.13
N PRO A 682 -12.33 20.27 -21.22
CA PRO A 682 -12.50 21.12 -22.38
C PRO A 682 -13.39 22.31 -22.04
N ILE A 683 -13.15 23.42 -22.73
CA ILE A 683 -13.95 24.64 -22.60
C ILE A 683 -15.06 24.59 -23.62
N ALA A 684 -16.32 24.66 -23.17
CA ALA A 684 -17.45 24.81 -24.05
C ALA A 684 -17.52 26.25 -24.59
N ASP A 685 -17.90 26.37 -25.87
CA ASP A 685 -18.14 27.66 -26.53
C ASP A 685 -19.32 28.44 -25.93
#